data_AF-A0A2W6B3J2-F1
#
_entry.id   AF-A0A2W6B3J2-F1
#
_cell.length_a   1.000
_cell.length_b   1.000
_cell.length_c   1.000
_cell.angle_alpha   90.00
_cell.angle_beta   90.00
_cell.angle_gamma   90.00
#
_symmetry.space_group_name_H-M   'P 1'
#
loop_
_entity.id
_entity.type
_entity.pdbx_description
1 polymer ?
#
loop_
_entity_poly.entity_id
_entity_poly.type
_entity_poly.pdbx_seq_one_letter_code
_entity_poly.pdbx_strand_id
1 'polypeptide(L)'
;MTSEEVPTSRDQMQQYVRAYIVEHEDKSTADASKRGNHNKVQEEPSPEELAIREIGRPYEGWALVVDTETTTDVSQTLRFGCYEVHGISRDKRLRLLKRGALDREALDTLADKGLFHNPDMNPDDLAVLTRYARLNGLKLMTKNDFVCEVFYKWIYGYQALCLNHNLAFDLSVLSATHGEGAGTYRNGFWFTLCDCGHEECINHPPLRIKHLGPMKNRIEFRSVSHHNSTGKKYTKHYKGKFLDTMTLGRALLGPGDCSLKGLCTKFQTDPKKSPDGDHGKALTDAYISYARQDVAATFSLYQKERELYRKHGLTKKIWKIFSEASLGKAYFEDLGVPRFMKQHPDFSPEVIGHSMVAYYGGRTEVNNRLQVVEGILLDFKSEYPSGHALVGLQELLLAERIEVRDCTHEIRELLESPDLLTLLQRKETWRRLRCFVRLKPNGAVLPVRGKYDQKTASTNIALVDVVGPSTWYTLADVIVSVLRTGNVPAFEEVQELVPHGRVETKPWNFLGDDRYAIDLNVEDFFTTVINFRDQVIRRQEACKKDSVEWEYFDGLQRGFKLLANATSYGIMVEDNPEERTYDTAPVDVYAMDHTERRTHVVEAVGPYFAGPIGTHIPAGGRLLIALAETLGVQRGLPNTFCDTDSIFFARPEGMERERFRALVREVVEWFSPLSPYADGDSILEIEKENYWEGKPEPLYFIGISLKRYALYNRCAGSETSDVGFRIRKFSSHGTGVWTSPGDYVSPTHVPAPCARDRDGNPDSYKLGGARWLYDLYYHFIERVEAGETRINLDGLPQLQHVAMHQVTMTTYQLWQQNKDTGAGPFGFFTVMPALGPFEASGKMHEWEIARGGNEEQAERVFREWEERQEQRRHATERWETLKKLIMDEGGIRRSEDYDIPKVLSRKKGLPVDVLAELLGFGYPDEFLEHVWAVKRAWDSSPILEPEPSTQEMYGDYLSKAYASENGERIVNPYSDITGVAFYAPRGQCFEDIRGKVRRMDTHELVDIEHKMLAQSLSGYCRYPCWKMANPKDVGWLRRRRVRVSNHVHIGKESNQVLEETAVESAGILSYADSADYGRSVPEELWTLPVMDIVTRTGLTRRHIRKLRAGDLPTSETRKRLVRLVAGNG
;
A
#
# COMPACT_ATOMS: atom_id res chain seq x y z
N MET A 1 -38.57 -22.48 14.39
CA MET A 1 -39.42 -21.32 14.06
C MET A 1 -39.22 -20.30 15.16
N THR A 2 -38.26 -19.41 14.97
CA THR A 2 -37.88 -18.35 15.91
C THR A 2 -38.19 -17.01 15.23
N SER A 3 -38.75 -16.09 16.01
CA SER A 3 -39.21 -14.76 15.63
C SER A 3 -38.20 -14.00 14.76
N GLU A 4 -38.64 -13.54 13.59
CA GLU A 4 -37.92 -12.57 12.76
C GLU A 4 -37.74 -11.25 13.55
N GLU A 5 -36.55 -11.05 14.12
CA GLU A 5 -36.11 -9.73 14.58
C GLU A 5 -36.14 -8.77 13.38
N VAL A 6 -36.92 -7.69 13.50
CA VAL A 6 -36.98 -6.63 12.49
C VAL A 6 -35.65 -5.86 12.53
N PRO A 7 -34.82 -5.88 11.46
CA PRO A 7 -33.48 -5.27 11.49
C PRO A 7 -33.56 -3.74 11.55
N THR A 8 -32.61 -3.12 12.26
CA THR A 8 -32.51 -1.65 12.40
C THR A 8 -31.88 -0.99 11.14
N SER A 9 -32.05 0.32 10.96
CA SER A 9 -31.49 1.07 9.81
C SER A 9 -29.95 1.03 9.68
N ARG A 10 -29.24 0.56 10.70
CA ARG A 10 -27.78 0.41 10.69
C ARG A 10 -27.30 -0.80 9.88
N ASP A 11 -28.14 -1.78 9.59
CA ASP A 11 -27.73 -3.00 8.87
C ASP A 11 -27.87 -2.89 7.35
N GLN A 12 -28.37 -1.76 6.85
CA GLN A 12 -28.49 -1.47 5.43
C GLN A 12 -27.21 -0.80 4.90
N MET A 13 -26.60 -1.35 3.84
CA MET A 13 -25.41 -0.77 3.21
C MET A 13 -25.37 -0.96 1.70
N GLN A 14 -24.55 -0.16 1.02
CA GLN A 14 -24.22 -0.33 -0.39
C GLN A 14 -23.07 -1.32 -0.56
N GLN A 15 -23.21 -2.25 -1.50
CA GLN A 15 -22.13 -3.17 -1.89
C GLN A 15 -21.41 -2.64 -3.12
N TYR A 16 -20.09 -2.54 -3.05
CA TYR A 16 -19.24 -2.04 -4.12
C TYR A 16 -18.69 -3.21 -4.94
N VAL A 17 -19.13 -3.35 -6.18
CA VAL A 17 -18.74 -4.44 -7.08
C VAL A 17 -17.84 -3.90 -8.17
N ARG A 18 -16.78 -4.64 -8.52
CA ARG A 18 -15.96 -4.22 -9.66
C ARG A 18 -16.70 -4.45 -10.95
N ALA A 19 -16.46 -3.58 -11.92
CA ALA A 19 -16.96 -3.72 -13.28
C ALA A 19 -15.79 -3.85 -14.26
N TYR A 20 -16.05 -4.48 -15.40
CA TYR A 20 -15.18 -4.37 -16.56
C TYR A 20 -15.58 -3.13 -17.36
N ILE A 21 -14.68 -2.16 -17.43
CA ILE A 21 -14.93 -0.85 -18.04
C ILE A 21 -14.09 -0.73 -19.31
N VAL A 22 -14.71 -0.37 -20.42
CA VAL A 22 -14.04 -0.22 -21.71
C VAL A 22 -14.39 1.14 -22.29
N GLU A 23 -13.43 1.81 -22.92
CA GLU A 23 -13.70 3.06 -23.61
C GLU A 23 -14.62 2.80 -24.81
N HIS A 24 -15.71 3.55 -24.91
CA HIS A 24 -16.70 3.37 -25.96
C HIS A 24 -16.13 3.96 -27.26
N GLU A 25 -15.71 3.10 -28.19
CA GLU A 25 -15.23 3.54 -29.51
C GLU A 25 -16.42 4.05 -30.36
N ASP A 26 -16.53 5.37 -30.49
CA ASP A 26 -17.42 5.99 -31.47
C ASP A 26 -16.97 5.59 -32.88
N LYS A 27 -17.70 4.66 -33.51
CA LYS A 27 -17.47 4.17 -34.88
C LYS A 27 -17.47 5.29 -35.95
N SER A 28 -17.80 6.53 -35.58
CA SER A 28 -17.71 7.73 -36.43
C SER A 28 -16.30 8.34 -36.53
N THR A 29 -15.33 7.90 -35.71
CA THR A 29 -13.94 8.41 -35.74
C THR A 29 -12.89 7.36 -36.12
N ALA A 30 -13.31 6.14 -36.46
CA ALA A 30 -12.45 5.04 -36.88
C ALA A 30 -11.62 5.32 -38.16
N ASP A 31 -11.87 6.42 -38.87
CA ASP A 31 -11.17 6.80 -40.11
C ASP A 31 -9.98 7.76 -39.92
N ALA A 32 -9.62 8.15 -38.69
CA ALA A 32 -8.53 9.12 -38.46
C ALA A 32 -7.18 8.52 -37.98
N SER A 33 -7.12 7.25 -37.59
CA SER A 33 -5.91 6.67 -36.96
C SER A 33 -5.02 5.82 -37.89
N LYS A 34 -5.42 5.57 -39.14
CA LYS A 34 -4.56 4.91 -40.15
C LYS A 34 -3.68 5.92 -40.89
N ARG A 35 -2.80 6.61 -40.19
CA ARG A 35 -1.69 7.36 -40.83
C ARG A 35 -0.38 6.61 -40.70
N GLY A 36 -0.12 5.80 -41.72
CA GLY A 36 1.19 5.45 -42.27
C GLY A 36 2.35 5.35 -41.29
N ASN A 37 2.53 4.18 -40.69
CA ASN A 37 3.88 3.72 -40.39
C ASN A 37 4.59 3.54 -41.74
N HIS A 38 5.36 4.55 -42.17
CA HIS A 38 6.42 4.31 -43.13
C HIS A 38 7.40 3.35 -42.45
N ASN A 39 7.31 2.07 -42.80
CA ASN A 39 8.35 1.09 -42.54
C ASN A 39 9.65 1.68 -43.10
N LYS A 40 10.49 2.23 -42.21
CA LYS A 40 11.93 2.20 -42.45
C LYS A 40 12.24 0.73 -42.58
N VAL A 41 12.64 0.32 -43.78
CA VAL A 41 13.34 -0.94 -44.00
C VAL A 41 14.49 -0.93 -42.98
N GLN A 42 14.31 -1.68 -41.88
CA GLN A 42 15.43 -1.97 -40.99
C GLN A 42 16.31 -2.88 -41.82
N GLU A 43 17.43 -2.35 -42.31
CA GLU A 43 18.51 -3.18 -42.82
C GLU A 43 18.77 -4.27 -41.79
N GLU A 44 18.72 -5.53 -42.22
CA GLU A 44 19.00 -6.65 -41.34
C GLU A 44 20.40 -6.44 -40.73
N PRO A 45 20.54 -6.59 -39.41
CA PRO A 45 21.81 -6.38 -38.76
C PRO A 45 22.85 -7.32 -39.38
N SER A 46 24.01 -6.77 -39.73
CA SER A 46 25.11 -7.56 -40.28
C SER A 46 25.52 -8.69 -39.32
N PRO A 47 26.09 -9.80 -39.81
CA PRO A 47 26.58 -10.88 -38.93
C PRO A 47 27.54 -10.37 -37.83
N GLU A 48 28.36 -9.37 -38.16
CA GLU A 48 29.27 -8.70 -37.21
C GLU A 48 28.49 -7.97 -36.10
N GLU A 49 27.37 -7.32 -36.41
CA GLU A 49 26.52 -6.64 -35.43
C GLU A 49 25.75 -7.60 -34.54
N LEU A 50 25.29 -8.73 -35.08
CA LEU A 50 24.68 -9.80 -34.30
C LEU A 50 25.69 -10.40 -33.31
N ALA A 51 26.93 -10.66 -33.75
CA ALA A 51 27.99 -11.15 -32.87
C ALA A 51 28.33 -10.16 -31.75
N ILE A 52 28.41 -8.85 -32.05
CA ILE A 52 28.64 -7.81 -31.02
C ILE A 52 27.49 -7.76 -30.02
N ARG A 53 26.24 -7.84 -30.50
CA ARG A 53 25.04 -7.87 -29.64
C ARG A 53 25.02 -9.09 -28.72
N GLU A 54 25.43 -10.25 -29.23
CA GLU A 54 25.48 -11.47 -28.42
C GLU A 54 26.57 -11.39 -27.34
N ILE A 55 27.78 -10.93 -27.68
CA ILE A 55 28.85 -10.69 -26.70
C ILE A 55 28.39 -9.70 -25.63
N GLY A 56 27.77 -8.60 -26.07
CA GLY A 56 27.30 -7.52 -25.23
C GLY A 56 25.91 -7.73 -24.62
N ARG A 57 25.26 -8.88 -24.77
CA ARG A 57 23.93 -9.13 -24.21
C ARG A 57 23.91 -8.88 -22.69
N PRO A 58 22.85 -8.30 -22.11
CA PRO A 58 21.59 -7.80 -22.69
C PRO A 58 21.68 -6.37 -23.26
N TYR A 59 22.85 -5.73 -23.18
CA TYR A 59 23.08 -4.39 -23.71
C TYR A 59 24.56 -4.11 -23.97
N GLU A 60 24.91 -3.87 -25.22
CA GLU A 60 26.27 -3.71 -25.74
C GLU A 60 26.70 -2.24 -25.89
N GLY A 61 25.77 -1.29 -25.74
CA GLY A 61 25.99 0.13 -26.04
C GLY A 61 26.78 0.89 -24.98
N TRP A 62 26.90 2.20 -25.18
CA TRP A 62 27.45 3.13 -24.19
C TRP A 62 26.56 3.22 -22.94
N ALA A 63 27.16 3.46 -21.78
CA ALA A 63 26.47 3.76 -20.53
C ALA A 63 27.01 5.07 -19.92
N LEU A 64 26.13 5.93 -19.44
CA LEU A 64 26.45 7.10 -18.64
C LEU A 64 25.90 6.88 -17.24
N VAL A 65 26.80 6.87 -16.27
CA VAL A 65 26.48 6.82 -14.84
C VAL A 65 26.61 8.24 -14.31
N VAL A 66 25.61 8.69 -13.56
CA VAL A 66 25.58 10.02 -12.95
C VAL A 66 25.10 9.87 -11.52
N ASP A 67 25.60 10.73 -10.63
CA ASP A 67 25.14 10.86 -9.25
C ASP A 67 25.22 12.34 -8.83
N THR A 68 24.29 12.80 -8.01
CA THR A 68 24.20 14.21 -7.58
C THR A 68 24.24 14.37 -6.07
N GLU A 69 24.91 15.44 -5.65
CA GLU A 69 25.07 15.83 -4.26
C GLU A 69 24.34 17.15 -4.04
N THR A 70 23.40 17.18 -3.09
CA THR A 70 22.50 18.33 -2.87
C THR A 70 22.78 19.06 -1.56
N THR A 71 22.12 20.21 -1.38
CA THR A 71 21.97 20.81 -0.05
C THR A 71 21.08 19.93 0.83
N THR A 72 21.15 20.14 2.14
CA THR A 72 20.37 19.39 3.14
C THR A 72 19.10 20.10 3.57
N ASP A 73 18.87 21.34 3.12
CA ASP A 73 17.62 22.04 3.31
C ASP A 73 16.50 21.44 2.43
N VAL A 74 15.26 21.89 2.64
CA VAL A 74 14.06 21.36 1.96
C VAL A 74 14.13 21.49 0.43
N SER A 75 14.85 22.49 -0.10
CA SER A 75 14.98 22.66 -1.56
C SER A 75 15.82 21.58 -2.22
N GLN A 76 16.78 21.00 -1.48
CA GLN A 76 17.74 20.01 -1.97
C GLN A 76 18.36 20.42 -3.31
N THR A 77 18.81 21.68 -3.37
CA THR A 77 19.41 22.24 -4.58
C THR A 77 20.75 21.56 -4.86
N LEU A 78 21.09 21.35 -6.14
CA LEU A 78 22.37 20.81 -6.56
C LEU A 78 23.53 21.59 -5.91
N ARG A 79 24.50 20.88 -5.31
CA ARG A 79 25.82 21.41 -4.98
C ARG A 79 26.79 21.05 -6.10
N PHE A 80 27.01 19.75 -6.30
CA PHE A 80 27.85 19.20 -7.35
C PHE A 80 27.39 17.79 -7.75
N GLY A 81 27.98 17.22 -8.78
CA GLY A 81 27.73 15.84 -9.16
C GLY A 81 28.92 15.22 -9.88
N CYS A 82 28.88 13.90 -9.98
CA CYS A 82 29.93 13.07 -10.55
C CYS A 82 29.36 12.29 -11.73
N TYR A 83 30.18 12.02 -12.75
CA TYR A 83 29.77 11.15 -13.85
C TYR A 83 30.90 10.28 -14.40
N GLU A 84 30.53 9.13 -14.93
CA GLU A 84 31.39 8.22 -15.67
C GLU A 84 30.68 7.74 -16.95
N VAL A 85 31.42 7.67 -18.06
CA VAL A 85 30.95 7.14 -19.34
C VAL A 85 31.71 5.87 -19.64
N HIS A 86 31.00 4.76 -19.78
CA HIS A 86 31.56 3.45 -20.10
C HIS A 86 31.15 3.02 -21.51
N GLY A 87 32.09 2.47 -22.26
CA GLY A 87 31.87 1.96 -23.59
C GLY A 87 33.06 2.12 -24.53
N ILE A 88 32.91 1.57 -25.73
CA ILE A 88 33.83 1.76 -26.84
C ILE A 88 33.07 2.08 -28.13
N SER A 89 33.73 2.81 -29.04
CA SER A 89 33.14 3.21 -30.33
C SER A 89 32.84 2.01 -31.23
N ARG A 90 31.90 2.18 -32.17
CA ARG A 90 31.52 1.13 -33.13
C ARG A 90 32.74 0.57 -33.88
N ASP A 91 33.62 1.45 -34.36
CA ASP A 91 34.83 1.03 -35.08
C ASP A 91 35.82 0.26 -34.20
N LYS A 92 35.92 0.60 -32.91
CA LYS A 92 36.75 -0.14 -31.97
C LYS A 92 36.15 -1.53 -31.69
N ARG A 93 34.82 -1.64 -31.56
CA ARG A 93 34.13 -2.94 -31.41
C ARG A 93 34.40 -3.85 -32.60
N LEU A 94 34.20 -3.35 -33.82
CA LEU A 94 34.44 -4.11 -35.05
C LEU A 94 35.90 -4.55 -35.18
N ARG A 95 36.86 -3.67 -34.85
CA ARG A 95 38.28 -4.02 -34.85
C ARG A 95 38.64 -5.09 -33.82
N LEU A 96 38.08 -5.03 -32.61
CA LEU A 96 38.31 -6.03 -31.57
C LEU A 96 37.65 -7.36 -31.91
N LEU A 97 36.42 -7.33 -32.47
CA LEU A 97 35.71 -8.53 -32.93
C LEU A 97 36.53 -9.27 -33.98
N LYS A 98 37.03 -8.55 -35.01
CA LYS A 98 37.87 -9.12 -36.08
C LYS A 98 39.18 -9.73 -35.58
N ARG A 99 39.65 -9.31 -34.40
CA ARG A 99 40.86 -9.82 -33.75
C ARG A 99 40.58 -10.91 -32.71
N GLY A 100 39.31 -11.28 -32.50
CA GLY A 100 38.91 -12.23 -31.45
C GLY A 100 39.14 -11.72 -30.02
N ALA A 101 39.29 -10.40 -29.83
CA ALA A 101 39.62 -9.76 -28.56
C ALA A 101 38.47 -8.88 -28.01
N LEU A 102 37.26 -8.99 -28.58
CA LEU A 102 36.08 -8.32 -28.07
C LEU A 102 35.40 -9.21 -27.04
N ASP A 103 35.37 -8.77 -25.80
CA ASP A 103 34.64 -9.39 -24.70
C ASP A 103 33.77 -8.35 -23.97
N ARG A 104 33.15 -8.78 -22.87
CA ARG A 104 32.29 -7.93 -22.04
C ARG A 104 33.08 -6.82 -21.34
N GLU A 105 34.29 -7.11 -20.89
CA GLU A 105 35.14 -6.16 -20.16
C GLU A 105 35.58 -5.01 -21.08
N ALA A 106 35.96 -5.33 -22.33
CA ALA A 106 36.26 -4.35 -23.36
C ALA A 106 35.08 -3.42 -23.67
N LEU A 107 33.83 -3.91 -23.55
CA LEU A 107 32.62 -3.11 -23.73
C LEU A 107 32.31 -2.19 -22.55
N ASP A 108 32.86 -2.46 -21.36
CA ASP A 108 32.64 -1.67 -20.14
C ASP A 108 33.80 -0.69 -19.84
N THR A 109 34.73 -0.52 -20.79
CA THR A 109 35.89 0.38 -20.66
C THR A 109 35.46 1.82 -20.33
N LEU A 110 36.04 2.40 -19.28
CA LEU A 110 35.86 3.81 -18.93
C LEU A 110 36.42 4.71 -20.03
N ALA A 111 35.57 5.56 -20.61
CA ALA A 111 35.91 6.43 -21.74
C ALA A 111 35.96 7.91 -21.37
N ASP A 112 35.13 8.36 -20.42
CA ASP A 112 35.13 9.74 -19.94
C ASP A 112 34.70 9.77 -18.47
N LYS A 113 35.18 10.76 -17.72
CA LYS A 113 34.82 11.00 -16.32
C LYS A 113 34.97 12.46 -15.97
N GLY A 114 34.15 12.95 -15.04
CA GLY A 114 34.23 14.33 -14.62
C GLY A 114 33.32 14.67 -13.46
N LEU A 115 33.41 15.94 -13.07
CA LEU A 115 32.61 16.59 -12.05
C LEU A 115 31.85 17.74 -12.71
N PHE A 116 30.66 18.03 -12.18
CA PHE A 116 29.92 19.24 -12.52
C PHE A 116 29.39 19.91 -11.26
N HIS A 117 29.20 21.22 -11.30
CA HIS A 117 28.74 21.97 -10.13
C HIS A 117 27.60 22.93 -10.45
N ASN A 118 26.87 23.33 -9.42
CA ASN A 118 25.92 24.42 -9.52
C ASN A 118 26.68 25.73 -9.83
N PRO A 119 26.30 26.50 -10.87
CA PRO A 119 26.92 27.79 -11.17
C PRO A 119 26.96 28.74 -9.97
N ASP A 120 25.95 28.68 -9.10
CA ASP A 120 25.81 29.55 -7.93
C ASP A 120 26.47 28.98 -6.66
N MET A 121 27.32 27.96 -6.81
CA MET A 121 28.06 27.35 -5.69
C MET A 121 28.98 28.39 -5.01
N ASN A 122 29.13 28.27 -3.68
CA ASN A 122 30.01 29.17 -2.94
C ASN A 122 31.48 29.06 -3.43
N PRO A 123 32.25 30.17 -3.40
CA PRO A 123 33.61 30.18 -3.95
C PRO A 123 34.59 29.21 -3.29
N ASP A 124 34.42 28.94 -1.98
CA ASP A 124 35.32 28.07 -1.21
C ASP A 124 35.16 26.60 -1.63
N ASP A 125 33.92 26.11 -1.72
CA ASP A 125 33.59 24.78 -2.23
C ASP A 125 34.05 24.63 -3.69
N LEU A 126 33.86 25.67 -4.52
CA LEU A 126 34.32 25.66 -5.91
C LEU A 126 35.86 25.58 -6.00
N ALA A 127 36.59 26.27 -5.11
CA ALA A 127 38.04 26.19 -5.03
C ALA A 127 38.50 24.77 -4.66
N VAL A 128 37.81 24.12 -3.71
CA VAL A 128 38.06 22.72 -3.34
C VAL A 128 37.81 21.77 -4.51
N LEU A 129 36.67 21.88 -5.21
CA LEU A 129 36.36 21.08 -6.40
C LEU A 129 37.37 21.28 -7.52
N THR A 130 37.74 22.53 -7.79
CA THR A 130 38.72 22.87 -8.83
C THR A 130 40.08 22.26 -8.52
N ARG A 131 40.54 22.37 -7.27
CA ARG A 131 41.79 21.74 -6.83
C ARG A 131 41.72 20.22 -7.00
N TYR A 132 40.65 19.60 -6.48
CA TYR A 132 40.47 18.15 -6.54
C TYR A 132 40.42 17.63 -7.98
N ALA A 133 39.67 18.31 -8.86
CA ALA A 133 39.54 17.96 -10.27
C ALA A 133 40.90 18.01 -10.98
N ARG A 134 41.69 19.06 -10.76
CA ARG A 134 43.04 19.19 -11.33
C ARG A 134 43.97 18.08 -10.85
N LEU A 135 43.99 17.78 -9.55
CA LEU A 135 44.84 16.74 -8.97
C LEU A 135 44.49 15.33 -9.50
N ASN A 136 43.23 15.08 -9.83
CA ASN A 136 42.73 13.78 -10.29
C ASN A 136 42.56 13.69 -11.82
N GLY A 137 42.94 14.73 -12.58
CA GLY A 137 42.77 14.78 -14.03
C GLY A 137 41.32 14.68 -14.49
N LEU A 138 40.38 15.25 -13.72
CA LEU A 138 38.95 15.24 -14.02
C LEU A 138 38.54 16.51 -14.75
N LYS A 139 37.58 16.39 -15.67
CA LYS A 139 36.88 17.56 -16.21
C LYS A 139 36.02 18.16 -15.09
N LEU A 140 36.07 19.48 -14.96
CA LEU A 140 35.14 20.23 -14.12
C LEU A 140 34.36 21.18 -15.03
N MET A 141 33.04 21.16 -14.93
CA MET A 141 32.15 21.96 -15.77
C MET A 141 30.96 22.48 -14.97
N THR A 142 30.23 23.44 -15.52
CA THR A 142 28.97 23.87 -14.90
C THR A 142 27.88 22.82 -15.14
N LYS A 143 26.80 22.85 -14.35
CA LYS A 143 25.59 22.04 -14.57
C LYS A 143 25.10 22.13 -16.02
N ASN A 144 25.05 23.33 -16.59
CA ASN A 144 24.51 23.55 -17.94
C ASN A 144 25.41 22.96 -19.01
N ASP A 145 26.74 23.10 -18.86
CA ASP A 145 27.71 22.47 -19.75
C ASP A 145 27.62 20.95 -19.66
N PHE A 146 27.46 20.37 -18.47
CA PHE A 146 27.24 18.94 -18.31
C PHE A 146 25.99 18.47 -19.05
N VAL A 147 24.86 19.15 -18.88
CA VAL A 147 23.61 18.80 -19.55
C VAL A 147 23.78 18.82 -21.08
N CYS A 148 24.38 19.87 -21.63
CA CYS A 148 24.52 20.06 -23.06
C CYS A 148 25.62 19.17 -23.67
N GLU A 149 26.82 19.17 -23.10
CA GLU A 149 28.01 18.55 -23.68
C GLU A 149 28.18 17.07 -23.31
N VAL A 150 27.56 16.61 -22.21
CA VAL A 150 27.68 15.22 -21.73
C VAL A 150 26.33 14.51 -21.78
N PHE A 151 25.33 14.98 -21.03
CA PHE A 151 24.06 14.26 -20.89
C PHE A 151 23.34 14.08 -22.23
N TYR A 152 23.01 15.16 -22.94
CA TYR A 152 22.30 15.04 -24.22
C TYR A 152 23.17 14.41 -25.32
N LYS A 153 24.48 14.72 -25.34
CA LYS A 153 25.44 14.08 -26.26
C LYS A 153 25.38 12.57 -26.14
N TRP A 154 25.51 12.02 -24.93
CA TRP A 154 25.57 10.58 -24.73
C TRP A 154 24.19 9.93 -24.77
N ILE A 155 23.22 10.44 -23.99
CA ILE A 155 21.91 9.78 -23.83
C ILE A 155 21.03 9.95 -25.08
N TYR A 156 21.03 11.12 -25.72
CA TYR A 156 20.18 11.40 -26.90
C TYR A 156 20.93 11.27 -28.23
N GLY A 157 22.18 11.70 -28.28
CA GLY A 157 23.04 11.60 -29.47
C GLY A 157 23.53 10.18 -29.72
N TYR A 158 24.28 9.60 -28.77
CA TYR A 158 24.81 8.25 -28.86
C TYR A 158 23.85 7.15 -28.36
N GLN A 159 22.67 7.52 -27.87
CA GLN A 159 21.67 6.61 -27.31
C GLN A 159 22.24 5.70 -26.20
N ALA A 160 23.10 6.26 -25.36
CA ALA A 160 23.66 5.58 -24.20
C ALA A 160 22.56 5.22 -23.18
N LEU A 161 22.85 4.22 -22.35
CA LEU A 161 22.04 3.84 -21.20
C LEU A 161 22.35 4.80 -20.05
N CYS A 162 21.33 5.50 -19.55
CA CYS A 162 21.44 6.34 -18.36
C CYS A 162 21.26 5.48 -17.10
N LEU A 163 22.27 5.47 -16.24
CA LEU A 163 22.37 4.67 -15.03
C LEU A 163 22.49 5.57 -13.80
N ASN A 164 21.72 5.25 -12.77
CA ASN A 164 21.86 5.81 -11.42
C ASN A 164 21.16 4.87 -10.41
N HIS A 165 21.33 5.11 -9.12
CA HIS A 165 20.60 4.54 -8.01
C HIS A 165 19.68 5.62 -7.40
N ASN A 166 18.36 5.55 -7.62
CA ASN A 166 17.37 6.64 -7.39
C ASN A 166 17.28 7.69 -8.50
N LEU A 167 17.34 7.23 -9.76
CA LEU A 167 17.47 8.04 -10.97
C LEU A 167 16.45 9.18 -11.13
N ALA A 168 15.23 9.04 -10.59
CA ALA A 168 14.22 10.09 -10.72
C ALA A 168 14.57 11.37 -9.93
N PHE A 169 15.23 11.22 -8.77
CA PHE A 169 15.66 12.33 -7.93
C PHE A 169 16.80 13.10 -8.60
N ASP A 170 17.88 12.41 -9.01
CA ASP A 170 19.03 13.08 -9.62
C ASP A 170 18.67 13.79 -10.93
N LEU A 171 17.79 13.21 -11.74
CA LEU A 171 17.33 13.86 -12.97
C LEU A 171 16.43 15.07 -12.70
N SER A 172 15.68 15.11 -11.60
CA SER A 172 14.87 16.28 -11.25
C SER A 172 15.75 17.43 -10.75
N VAL A 173 16.81 17.13 -10.01
CA VAL A 173 17.81 18.11 -9.53
C VAL A 173 18.55 18.79 -10.68
N LEU A 174 18.75 18.10 -11.82
CA LEU A 174 19.34 18.69 -13.03
C LEU A 174 18.39 19.61 -13.80
N SER A 175 17.11 19.67 -13.45
CA SER A 175 16.13 20.44 -14.22
C SER A 175 16.37 21.95 -14.12
N ALA A 176 16.15 22.65 -15.24
CA ALA A 176 16.08 24.11 -15.30
C ALA A 176 14.64 24.58 -15.06
N THR A 177 13.65 23.84 -15.58
CA THR A 177 12.23 24.08 -15.32
C THR A 177 11.44 22.77 -15.40
N HIS A 178 10.27 22.75 -14.77
CA HIS A 178 9.40 21.58 -14.72
C HIS A 178 7.93 21.97 -14.73
N GLY A 179 7.07 21.00 -15.06
CA GLY A 179 5.63 21.19 -15.05
C GLY A 179 4.85 19.89 -15.09
N GLU A 180 3.52 20.00 -15.17
CA GLU A 180 2.61 18.85 -15.18
C GLU A 180 2.77 18.04 -16.46
N GLY A 181 3.06 16.75 -16.33
CA GLY A 181 3.07 15.82 -17.45
C GLY A 181 1.69 15.72 -18.13
N ALA A 182 1.68 15.33 -19.41
CA ALA A 182 0.45 15.20 -20.21
C ALA A 182 0.25 13.76 -20.74
N GLY A 183 -1.00 13.41 -21.09
CA GLY A 183 -1.37 12.09 -21.59
C GLY A 183 -1.04 10.99 -20.58
N THR A 184 -0.33 9.94 -21.00
CA THR A 184 0.10 8.82 -20.13
C THR A 184 1.05 9.24 -18.99
N TYR A 185 1.51 10.50 -18.98
CA TYR A 185 2.38 11.09 -17.94
C TYR A 185 1.65 12.11 -17.07
N ARG A 186 0.32 12.23 -17.19
CA ARG A 186 -0.48 13.07 -16.29
C ARG A 186 -0.21 12.70 -14.82
N ASN A 187 -0.31 13.70 -13.94
CA ASN A 187 0.11 13.64 -12.53
C ASN A 187 1.59 13.30 -12.29
N GLY A 188 2.38 13.03 -13.33
CA GLY A 188 3.84 13.05 -13.32
C GLY A 188 4.39 14.42 -13.72
N PHE A 189 5.69 14.48 -13.95
CA PHE A 189 6.42 15.69 -14.30
C PHE A 189 6.96 15.63 -15.73
N TRP A 190 7.05 16.78 -16.38
CA TRP A 190 8.05 17.00 -17.42
C TRP A 190 9.15 17.93 -16.89
N PHE A 191 10.36 17.77 -17.43
CA PHE A 191 11.55 18.53 -17.07
C PHE A 191 12.27 19.02 -18.33
N THR A 192 12.55 20.32 -18.41
CA THR A 192 13.53 20.85 -19.35
C THR A 192 14.86 20.95 -18.61
N LEU A 193 15.90 20.32 -19.15
CA LEU A 193 17.21 20.27 -18.50
C LEU A 193 18.15 21.41 -18.95
N CYS A 194 17.95 22.00 -20.13
CA CYS A 194 18.73 23.17 -20.60
C CYS A 194 18.04 24.51 -20.34
N ASP A 195 18.86 25.56 -20.23
CA ASP A 195 18.50 26.98 -20.10
C ASP A 195 18.45 27.72 -21.45
N CYS A 196 18.58 26.98 -22.54
CA CYS A 196 18.57 27.34 -23.95
C CYS A 196 17.38 28.21 -24.45
N GLY A 197 16.49 28.67 -23.56
CA GLY A 197 15.44 29.67 -23.81
C GLY A 197 14.26 29.22 -24.68
N HIS A 198 14.30 28.01 -25.24
CA HIS A 198 13.24 27.46 -26.09
C HIS A 198 12.46 26.37 -25.33
N GLU A 199 11.15 26.56 -25.14
CA GLU A 199 10.24 25.57 -24.52
C GLU A 199 10.33 24.20 -25.20
N GLU A 200 10.66 24.17 -26.49
CA GLU A 200 10.91 22.96 -27.26
C GLU A 200 12.27 23.05 -27.97
N CYS A 201 13.35 23.12 -27.17
CA CYS A 201 14.70 23.03 -27.73
C CYS A 201 14.84 21.74 -28.56
N ILE A 202 14.90 21.90 -29.88
CA ILE A 202 14.81 20.82 -30.86
C ILE A 202 15.92 19.76 -30.67
N ASN A 203 17.06 20.16 -30.10
CA ASN A 203 18.20 19.30 -29.84
C ASN A 203 18.20 18.71 -28.41
N HIS A 204 17.41 19.28 -27.50
CA HIS A 204 17.37 18.96 -26.07
C HIS A 204 15.91 18.72 -25.64
N PRO A 205 15.33 17.56 -26.02
CA PRO A 205 13.94 17.26 -25.71
C PRO A 205 13.70 17.24 -24.19
N PRO A 206 12.53 17.71 -23.72
CA PRO A 206 12.13 17.55 -22.34
C PRO A 206 12.06 16.09 -21.91
N LEU A 207 12.48 15.81 -20.68
CA LEU A 207 12.31 14.54 -20.00
C LEU A 207 10.90 14.48 -19.39
N ARG A 208 10.33 13.28 -19.25
CA ARG A 208 9.08 13.05 -18.52
C ARG A 208 9.26 11.90 -17.54
N ILE A 209 8.81 12.10 -16.31
CA ILE A 209 8.88 11.10 -15.24
C ILE A 209 7.49 10.92 -14.63
N LYS A 210 7.01 9.67 -14.58
CA LYS A 210 5.79 9.30 -13.86
C LYS A 210 6.12 8.27 -12.78
N HIS A 211 5.72 8.55 -11.54
CA HIS A 211 5.78 7.59 -10.45
C HIS A 211 4.74 6.49 -10.66
N LEU A 212 5.17 5.22 -10.60
CA LEU A 212 4.29 4.06 -10.77
C LEU A 212 4.08 3.28 -9.45
N GLY A 213 4.86 3.58 -8.42
CA GLY A 213 4.82 2.92 -7.12
C GLY A 213 6.18 2.94 -6.43
N PRO A 214 6.29 2.33 -5.25
CA PRO A 214 7.53 2.36 -4.46
C PRO A 214 8.73 1.89 -5.28
N MET A 215 9.75 2.76 -5.40
CA MET A 215 10.99 2.51 -6.17
C MET A 215 10.76 2.24 -7.67
N LYS A 216 9.63 2.66 -8.25
CA LYS A 216 9.26 2.42 -9.66
C LYS A 216 8.88 3.73 -10.33
N ASN A 217 9.73 4.18 -11.26
CA ASN A 217 9.49 5.38 -12.04
C ASN A 217 9.59 5.08 -13.53
N ARG A 218 8.65 5.60 -14.32
CA ARG A 218 8.71 5.56 -15.77
C ARG A 218 9.35 6.83 -16.28
N ILE A 219 10.49 6.71 -16.95
CA ILE A 219 11.28 7.83 -17.46
C ILE A 219 11.39 7.74 -18.98
N GLU A 220 10.94 8.77 -19.71
CA GLU A 220 11.09 8.85 -21.18
C GLU A 220 11.28 10.30 -21.65
N PHE A 221 12.01 10.50 -22.75
CA PHE A 221 11.97 11.78 -23.48
C PHE A 221 10.60 12.01 -24.12
N ARG A 222 10.24 13.29 -24.26
CA ARG A 222 9.14 13.74 -25.12
C ARG A 222 9.55 13.56 -26.60
N SER A 223 8.59 13.15 -27.44
CA SER A 223 8.82 13.14 -28.89
C SER A 223 8.82 14.58 -29.42
N VAL A 224 9.80 14.93 -30.24
CA VAL A 224 9.96 16.29 -30.80
C VAL A 224 9.79 16.25 -32.31
N SER A 225 9.06 17.22 -32.86
CA SER A 225 8.88 17.38 -34.30
C SER A 225 9.97 18.28 -34.88
N HIS A 226 10.64 17.81 -35.93
CA HIS A 226 11.60 18.52 -36.73
C HIS A 226 10.99 18.95 -38.07
N HIS A 227 11.60 19.93 -38.73
CA HIS A 227 11.44 20.15 -40.17
C HIS A 227 12.76 19.78 -40.83
N ASN A 228 12.72 19.03 -41.93
CA ASN A 228 13.93 18.75 -42.70
C ASN A 228 14.32 19.98 -43.56
N SER A 229 15.44 19.89 -44.28
CA SER A 229 15.93 20.93 -45.20
C SER A 229 14.96 21.27 -46.34
N THR A 230 13.92 20.46 -46.56
CA THR A 230 12.86 20.71 -47.56
C THR A 230 11.56 21.25 -46.93
N GLY A 231 11.56 21.60 -45.65
CA GLY A 231 10.39 22.12 -44.92
C GLY A 231 9.36 21.05 -44.52
N LYS A 232 9.62 19.76 -44.78
CA LYS A 232 8.75 18.65 -44.40
C LYS A 232 8.93 18.30 -42.93
N LYS A 233 7.81 18.32 -42.19
CA LYS A 233 7.76 17.94 -40.77
C LYS A 233 8.02 16.44 -40.60
N TYR A 234 8.95 16.07 -39.73
CA TYR A 234 9.19 14.68 -39.30
C TYR A 234 9.39 14.62 -37.79
N THR A 235 8.89 13.58 -37.13
CA THR A 235 8.99 13.47 -35.66
C THR A 235 10.10 12.51 -35.28
N LYS A 236 11.04 12.95 -34.41
CA LYS A 236 12.07 12.07 -33.85
C LYS A 236 11.51 11.33 -32.64
N HIS A 237 11.22 10.05 -32.83
CA HIS A 237 10.69 9.17 -31.79
C HIS A 237 11.82 8.41 -31.09
N TYR A 238 12.52 9.06 -30.16
CA TYR A 238 13.44 8.37 -29.26
C TYR A 238 13.05 8.62 -27.81
N LYS A 239 12.71 7.53 -27.10
CA LYS A 239 12.21 7.58 -25.72
C LYS A 239 13.33 7.58 -24.67
N GLY A 240 14.57 7.31 -25.03
CA GLY A 240 15.67 7.12 -24.07
C GLY A 240 15.77 5.68 -23.53
N LYS A 241 16.90 5.41 -22.87
CA LYS A 241 17.20 4.17 -22.15
C LYS A 241 17.61 4.57 -20.73
N PHE A 242 16.71 4.38 -19.78
CA PHE A 242 16.89 4.81 -18.38
C PHE A 242 16.74 3.59 -17.47
N LEU A 243 17.73 3.33 -16.63
CA LEU A 243 17.76 2.18 -15.73
C LEU A 243 18.22 2.65 -14.35
N ASP A 244 17.36 2.41 -13.36
CA ASP A 244 17.63 2.63 -11.95
C ASP A 244 18.04 1.30 -11.32
N THR A 245 19.26 1.21 -10.77
CA THR A 245 19.77 -0.03 -10.15
C THR A 245 18.96 -0.41 -8.92
N MET A 246 18.39 0.56 -8.19
CA MET A 246 17.46 0.28 -7.10
C MET A 246 16.24 -0.51 -7.59
N THR A 247 15.65 -0.09 -8.72
CA THR A 247 14.49 -0.73 -9.32
C THR A 247 14.84 -2.12 -9.86
N LEU A 248 15.95 -2.24 -10.59
CA LEU A 248 16.37 -3.49 -11.23
C LEU A 248 16.77 -4.54 -10.19
N GLY A 249 17.62 -4.19 -9.21
CA GLY A 249 18.02 -5.09 -8.14
C GLY A 249 16.83 -5.63 -7.34
N ARG A 250 15.84 -4.77 -7.04
CA ARG A 250 14.58 -5.19 -6.42
C ARG A 250 13.78 -6.13 -7.32
N ALA A 251 13.69 -5.86 -8.62
CA ALA A 251 12.96 -6.71 -9.55
C ALA A 251 13.59 -8.10 -9.74
N LEU A 252 14.91 -8.23 -9.59
CA LEU A 252 15.64 -9.49 -9.73
C LEU A 252 15.65 -10.35 -8.46
N LEU A 253 15.84 -9.74 -7.28
CA LEU A 253 16.04 -10.47 -6.01
C LEU A 253 14.92 -10.25 -4.98
N GLY A 254 13.92 -9.41 -5.29
CA GLY A 254 12.80 -9.11 -4.40
C GLY A 254 13.07 -8.02 -3.35
N PRO A 255 12.21 -7.90 -2.32
CA PRO A 255 12.32 -6.86 -1.31
C PRO A 255 13.46 -7.15 -0.32
N GLY A 256 13.97 -6.07 0.25
CA GLY A 256 14.99 -6.05 1.30
C GLY A 256 15.62 -4.66 1.34
N ASP A 257 16.80 -4.53 1.93
CA ASP A 257 17.57 -3.28 1.83
C ASP A 257 17.89 -3.01 0.35
N CYS A 258 17.29 -1.96 -0.19
CA CYS A 258 17.45 -1.51 -1.57
C CYS A 258 18.34 -0.29 -1.67
N SER A 259 19.01 0.12 -0.58
CA SER A 259 20.05 1.15 -0.64
C SER A 259 21.23 0.66 -1.49
N LEU A 260 22.03 1.60 -2.02
CA LEU A 260 23.21 1.25 -2.79
C LEU A 260 24.15 0.35 -1.98
N LYS A 261 24.36 0.63 -0.69
CA LYS A 261 25.15 -0.22 0.21
C LYS A 261 24.54 -1.62 0.36
N GLY A 262 23.23 -1.70 0.58
CA GLY A 262 22.51 -2.96 0.74
C GLY A 262 22.60 -3.84 -0.51
N LEU A 263 22.39 -3.26 -1.69
CA LEU A 263 22.48 -4.00 -2.96
C LEU A 263 23.92 -4.37 -3.32
N CYS A 264 24.89 -3.46 -3.16
CA CYS A 264 26.32 -3.76 -3.36
C CYS A 264 26.79 -4.92 -2.47
N THR A 265 26.27 -5.01 -1.24
CA THR A 265 26.55 -6.14 -0.34
C THR A 265 25.95 -7.43 -0.87
N LYS A 266 24.66 -7.43 -1.25
CA LYS A 266 23.97 -8.62 -1.77
C LYS A 266 24.58 -9.15 -3.07
N PHE A 267 24.95 -8.26 -3.98
CA PHE A 267 25.55 -8.59 -5.28
C PHE A 267 27.08 -8.74 -5.23
N GLN A 268 27.69 -8.49 -4.06
CA GLN A 268 29.14 -8.59 -3.82
C GLN A 268 29.94 -7.80 -4.86
N THR A 269 29.61 -6.52 -4.98
CA THR A 269 30.27 -5.62 -5.91
C THR A 269 31.64 -5.22 -5.38
N ASP A 270 32.53 -4.88 -6.32
CA ASP A 270 33.80 -4.22 -6.06
C ASP A 270 33.94 -3.07 -7.07
N PRO A 271 34.00 -1.79 -6.65
CA PRO A 271 33.99 -1.30 -5.26
C PRO A 271 32.63 -1.44 -4.56
N LYS A 272 32.65 -1.43 -3.22
CA LYS A 272 31.47 -1.26 -2.36
C LYS A 272 31.25 0.22 -2.05
N LYS A 273 30.03 0.57 -1.63
CA LYS A 273 29.72 1.91 -1.07
C LYS A 273 30.45 2.13 0.25
N SER A 274 31.11 3.29 0.40
CA SER A 274 31.76 3.68 1.64
C SER A 274 30.74 4.02 2.74
N PRO A 275 31.03 3.73 4.03
CA PRO A 275 30.08 3.92 5.12
C PRO A 275 29.82 5.39 5.47
N ASP A 276 30.77 6.30 5.20
CA ASP A 276 30.72 7.69 5.67
C ASP A 276 30.86 8.69 4.52
N GLY A 277 29.77 9.37 4.20
CA GLY A 277 29.77 10.62 3.46
C GLY A 277 29.34 11.73 4.42
N ASP A 278 30.20 12.73 4.65
CA ASP A 278 29.90 13.92 5.45
C ASP A 278 28.87 14.83 4.74
N HIS A 279 27.73 14.26 4.38
CA HIS A 279 26.73 14.83 3.51
C HIS A 279 26.18 16.13 4.12
N GLY A 280 26.18 17.21 3.34
CA GLY A 280 25.76 18.53 3.81
C GLY A 280 26.75 19.29 4.69
N LYS A 281 27.93 18.73 5.02
CA LYS A 281 29.01 19.47 5.67
C LYS A 281 29.84 20.26 4.64
N ALA A 282 30.86 20.96 5.13
CA ALA A 282 31.85 21.65 4.30
C ALA A 282 32.50 20.68 3.30
N LEU A 283 32.73 21.13 2.08
CA LEU A 283 33.23 20.25 1.03
C LEU A 283 34.71 19.89 1.27
N THR A 284 35.01 18.59 1.23
CA THR A 284 36.36 18.05 1.43
C THR A 284 36.73 17.07 0.33
N ASP A 285 38.03 16.82 0.16
CA ASP A 285 38.55 15.81 -0.78
C ASP A 285 37.99 14.40 -0.46
N ALA A 286 37.74 14.11 0.82
CA ALA A 286 37.11 12.85 1.25
C ALA A 286 35.66 12.75 0.77
N TYR A 287 34.87 13.83 0.90
CA TYR A 287 33.49 13.86 0.45
C TYR A 287 33.39 13.76 -1.09
N ILE A 288 34.26 14.45 -1.84
CA ILE A 288 34.28 14.32 -3.32
C ILE A 288 34.69 12.89 -3.72
N SER A 289 35.62 12.27 -3.00
CA SER A 289 36.03 10.87 -3.26
C SER A 289 34.90 9.89 -2.96
N TYR A 290 34.12 10.13 -1.90
CA TYR A 290 32.91 9.37 -1.58
C TYR A 290 31.88 9.44 -2.72
N ALA A 291 31.55 10.64 -3.21
CA ALA A 291 30.58 10.81 -4.30
C ALA A 291 31.03 10.11 -5.60
N ARG A 292 32.33 10.15 -5.91
CA ARG A 292 32.90 9.40 -7.04
C ARG A 292 32.84 7.89 -6.84
N GLN A 293 33.05 7.41 -5.62
CA GLN A 293 32.94 6.00 -5.30
C GLN A 293 31.50 5.50 -5.43
N ASP A 294 30.50 6.32 -5.13
CA ASP A 294 29.08 5.99 -5.34
C ASP A 294 28.75 5.79 -6.83
N VAL A 295 29.31 6.62 -7.72
CA VAL A 295 29.21 6.41 -9.19
C VAL A 295 29.85 5.08 -9.61
N ALA A 296 31.08 4.81 -9.15
CA ALA A 296 31.79 3.57 -9.48
C ALA A 296 31.08 2.32 -8.92
N ALA A 297 30.56 2.40 -7.69
CA ALA A 297 29.79 1.34 -7.05
C ALA A 297 28.45 1.11 -7.78
N THR A 298 27.79 2.16 -8.25
CA THR A 298 26.57 2.06 -9.06
C THR A 298 26.83 1.33 -10.38
N PHE A 299 27.96 1.61 -11.04
CA PHE A 299 28.34 0.88 -12.26
C PHE A 299 28.65 -0.60 -11.98
N SER A 300 29.43 -0.87 -10.92
CA SER A 300 29.77 -2.24 -10.51
C SER A 300 28.51 -3.06 -10.15
N LEU A 301 27.55 -2.43 -9.46
CA LEU A 301 26.24 -3.01 -9.19
C LEU A 301 25.47 -3.32 -10.48
N TYR A 302 25.40 -2.36 -11.41
CA TYR A 302 24.78 -2.59 -12.71
C TYR A 302 25.42 -3.76 -13.46
N GLN A 303 26.75 -3.93 -13.41
CA GLN A 303 27.42 -5.07 -14.05
C GLN A 303 26.92 -6.40 -13.48
N LYS A 304 26.80 -6.52 -12.16
CA LYS A 304 26.29 -7.72 -11.47
C LYS A 304 24.80 -7.97 -11.75
N GLU A 305 23.97 -6.93 -11.69
CA GLU A 305 22.54 -7.03 -12.03
C GLU A 305 22.34 -7.45 -13.48
N ARG A 306 23.13 -6.90 -14.40
CA ARG A 306 23.13 -7.24 -15.81
C ARG A 306 23.57 -8.68 -16.07
N GLU A 307 24.60 -9.15 -15.38
CA GLU A 307 25.06 -10.54 -15.45
C GLU A 307 23.98 -11.51 -14.98
N LEU A 308 23.31 -11.19 -13.86
CA LEU A 308 22.17 -11.97 -13.39
C LEU A 308 21.03 -11.93 -14.43
N TYR A 309 20.66 -10.74 -14.94
CA TYR A 309 19.63 -10.62 -15.97
C TYR A 309 19.97 -11.40 -17.25
N ARG A 310 21.23 -11.42 -17.67
CA ARG A 310 21.70 -12.19 -18.82
C ARG A 310 21.40 -13.68 -18.63
N LYS A 311 21.59 -14.21 -17.42
CA LYS A 311 21.28 -15.62 -17.09
C LYS A 311 19.80 -15.94 -17.28
N HIS A 312 18.88 -15.00 -17.06
CA HIS A 312 17.46 -15.25 -17.32
C HIS A 312 17.15 -15.54 -18.81
N GLY A 313 18.05 -15.14 -19.74
CA GLY A 313 17.91 -15.47 -21.16
C GLY A 313 16.78 -14.74 -21.88
N LEU A 314 16.20 -13.71 -21.28
CA LEU A 314 15.02 -13.00 -21.78
C LEU A 314 15.34 -12.05 -22.94
N THR A 315 14.37 -11.82 -23.82
CA THR A 315 14.46 -10.89 -24.96
C THR A 315 14.10 -9.45 -24.58
N LYS A 316 13.37 -9.27 -23.46
CA LYS A 316 12.99 -7.95 -22.96
C LYS A 316 14.23 -7.10 -22.71
N LYS A 317 14.13 -5.81 -23.02
CA LYS A 317 15.21 -4.85 -22.75
C LYS A 317 15.36 -4.69 -21.23
N ILE A 318 16.59 -4.78 -20.72
CA ILE A 318 16.88 -4.72 -19.28
C ILE A 318 16.33 -3.45 -18.60
N TRP A 319 16.40 -2.30 -19.28
CA TRP A 319 15.84 -1.02 -18.81
C TRP A 319 14.30 -0.91 -18.93
N LYS A 320 13.61 -2.01 -19.19
CA LYS A 320 12.14 -2.13 -19.18
C LYS A 320 11.64 -3.10 -18.11
N ILE A 321 12.54 -3.59 -17.26
CA ILE A 321 12.21 -4.39 -16.08
C ILE A 321 12.08 -3.44 -14.89
N PHE A 322 10.86 -3.30 -14.38
CA PHE A 322 10.49 -2.39 -13.28
C PHE A 322 10.08 -3.15 -12.00
N SER A 323 9.80 -4.43 -12.11
CA SER A 323 9.25 -5.27 -11.04
C SER A 323 9.33 -6.75 -11.38
N GLU A 324 9.09 -7.57 -10.37
CA GLU A 324 8.89 -9.01 -10.45
C GLU A 324 7.75 -9.36 -11.44
N ALA A 325 6.69 -8.54 -11.47
CA ALA A 325 5.61 -8.67 -12.46
C ALA A 325 6.08 -8.38 -13.90
N SER A 326 6.95 -7.39 -14.11
CA SER A 326 7.50 -7.11 -15.44
C SER A 326 8.47 -8.21 -15.91
N LEU A 327 9.17 -8.85 -14.97
CA LEU A 327 9.99 -10.02 -15.22
C LEU A 327 9.11 -11.23 -15.59
N GLY A 328 8.01 -11.47 -14.85
CA GLY A 328 7.01 -12.49 -15.15
C GLY A 328 6.37 -12.33 -16.54
N LYS A 329 5.97 -11.11 -16.91
CA LYS A 329 5.46 -10.80 -18.26
C LYS A 329 6.50 -11.06 -19.35
N ALA A 330 7.79 -10.82 -19.09
CA ALA A 330 8.85 -11.12 -20.03
C ALA A 330 9.02 -12.64 -20.22
N TYR A 331 8.94 -13.41 -19.13
CA TYR A 331 8.91 -14.87 -19.21
C TYR A 331 7.72 -15.39 -20.02
N PHE A 332 6.51 -14.92 -19.74
CA PHE A 332 5.32 -15.31 -20.51
C PHE A 332 5.46 -14.99 -22.01
N GLU A 333 6.02 -13.81 -22.33
CA GLU A 333 6.27 -13.40 -23.72
C GLU A 333 7.25 -14.34 -24.44
N ASP A 334 8.36 -14.73 -23.79
CA ASP A 334 9.39 -15.57 -24.39
C ASP A 334 9.04 -17.08 -24.40
N LEU A 335 8.31 -17.55 -23.38
CA LEU A 335 7.73 -18.90 -23.33
C LEU A 335 6.63 -19.11 -24.39
N GLY A 336 6.03 -18.03 -24.89
CA GLY A 336 4.94 -18.09 -25.86
C GLY A 336 3.54 -18.20 -25.22
N VAL A 337 3.39 -17.84 -23.95
CA VAL A 337 2.08 -17.77 -23.29
C VAL A 337 1.25 -16.67 -23.98
N PRO A 338 0.04 -16.99 -24.47
CA PRO A 338 -0.78 -16.04 -25.22
C PRO A 338 -1.31 -14.92 -24.30
N ARG A 339 -1.60 -13.76 -24.90
CA ARG A 339 -2.27 -12.65 -24.21
C ARG A 339 -3.78 -12.85 -24.37
N PHE A 340 -4.49 -13.11 -23.27
CA PHE A 340 -5.91 -13.49 -23.26
C PHE A 340 -6.79 -12.61 -24.17
N MET A 341 -6.76 -11.28 -24.01
CA MET A 341 -7.57 -10.36 -24.84
C MET A 341 -7.22 -10.39 -26.33
N LYS A 342 -5.98 -10.76 -26.69
CA LYS A 342 -5.55 -10.89 -28.10
C LYS A 342 -5.91 -12.26 -28.66
N GLN A 343 -5.84 -13.29 -27.83
CA GLN A 343 -6.15 -14.68 -28.22
C GLN A 343 -7.65 -14.91 -28.37
N HIS A 344 -8.46 -14.25 -27.53
CA HIS A 344 -9.91 -14.37 -27.53
C HIS A 344 -10.57 -12.99 -27.74
N PRO A 345 -10.41 -12.36 -28.93
CA PRO A 345 -10.94 -11.03 -29.20
C PRO A 345 -12.48 -10.98 -29.14
N ASP A 346 -13.14 -12.11 -29.40
CA ASP A 346 -14.61 -12.25 -29.40
C ASP A 346 -15.16 -12.80 -28.06
N PHE A 347 -14.35 -12.88 -27.01
CA PHE A 347 -14.82 -13.33 -25.70
C PHE A 347 -15.83 -12.34 -25.12
N SER A 348 -16.96 -12.83 -24.59
CA SER A 348 -18.05 -11.99 -24.10
C SER A 348 -17.59 -10.99 -23.02
N PRO A 349 -17.70 -9.68 -23.26
CA PRO A 349 -17.41 -8.64 -22.27
C PRO A 349 -18.31 -8.75 -21.03
N GLU A 350 -19.53 -9.25 -21.18
CA GLU A 350 -20.47 -9.50 -20.08
C GLU A 350 -19.90 -10.54 -19.11
N VAL A 351 -19.36 -11.65 -19.61
CA VAL A 351 -18.73 -12.69 -18.76
C VAL A 351 -17.47 -12.15 -18.07
N ILE A 352 -16.70 -11.29 -18.75
CA ILE A 352 -15.60 -10.55 -18.09
C ILE A 352 -16.17 -9.69 -16.95
N GLY A 353 -17.24 -8.94 -17.19
CA GLY A 353 -17.96 -8.17 -16.18
C GLY A 353 -18.42 -9.01 -14.98
N HIS A 354 -19.05 -10.17 -15.22
CA HIS A 354 -19.46 -11.12 -14.17
C HIS A 354 -18.28 -11.57 -13.32
N SER A 355 -17.14 -11.87 -13.96
CA SER A 355 -15.92 -12.27 -13.26
C SER A 355 -15.33 -11.16 -12.39
N MET A 356 -15.47 -9.90 -12.81
CA MET A 356 -15.02 -8.74 -12.04
C MET A 356 -15.99 -8.44 -10.88
N VAL A 357 -17.30 -8.64 -11.05
CA VAL A 357 -18.27 -8.55 -9.94
C VAL A 357 -17.95 -9.58 -8.84
N ALA A 358 -17.61 -10.81 -9.24
CA ALA A 358 -17.21 -11.90 -8.36
C ALA A 358 -15.81 -11.72 -7.74
N TYR A 359 -15.09 -10.66 -8.09
CA TYR A 359 -13.69 -10.48 -7.70
C TYR A 359 -13.50 -9.88 -6.29
N TYR A 360 -12.89 -10.69 -5.40
CA TYR A 360 -12.47 -10.31 -4.05
C TYR A 360 -11.04 -10.80 -3.75
N GLY A 361 -10.32 -10.10 -2.87
CA GLY A 361 -8.97 -10.46 -2.43
C GLY A 361 -8.95 -11.57 -1.37
N GLY A 362 -7.81 -11.77 -0.72
CA GLY A 362 -7.64 -12.74 0.37
C GLY A 362 -8.56 -12.47 1.57
N ARG A 363 -8.85 -13.53 2.35
CA ARG A 363 -9.66 -13.47 3.58
C ARG A 363 -8.77 -13.17 4.78
N THR A 364 -9.12 -12.15 5.57
CA THR A 364 -8.47 -11.88 6.87
C THR A 364 -9.57 -11.76 7.93
N GLU A 365 -9.44 -12.48 9.05
CA GLU A 365 -10.37 -12.47 10.19
C GLU A 365 -9.59 -12.55 11.53
N VAL A 366 -10.15 -11.97 12.58
CA VAL A 366 -9.67 -12.09 13.97
C VAL A 366 -10.92 -12.33 14.79
N ASN A 367 -11.10 -13.57 15.24
CA ASN A 367 -12.27 -13.99 16.01
C ASN A 367 -12.11 -13.71 17.49
N ASN A 368 -10.90 -13.79 18.05
CA ASN A 368 -10.64 -13.45 19.45
C ASN A 368 -9.88 -12.12 19.55
N ARG A 369 -10.51 -11.13 20.17
CA ARG A 369 -9.92 -9.81 20.36
C ARG A 369 -9.59 -9.55 21.82
N LEU A 370 -8.39 -9.03 22.07
CA LEU A 370 -7.89 -8.69 23.42
C LEU A 370 -8.04 -9.85 24.42
N GLN A 371 -7.87 -11.08 23.94
CA GLN A 371 -7.87 -12.30 24.72
C GLN A 371 -6.60 -13.08 24.42
N VAL A 372 -5.99 -13.63 25.47
CA VAL A 372 -4.84 -14.53 25.35
C VAL A 372 -5.36 -15.90 24.93
N VAL A 373 -4.88 -16.38 23.79
CA VAL A 373 -5.28 -17.69 23.25
C VAL A 373 -4.06 -18.53 22.97
N GLU A 374 -3.93 -19.69 23.62
CA GLU A 374 -2.94 -20.71 23.26
C GLU A 374 -3.40 -21.44 22.00
N GLY A 375 -2.50 -21.73 21.07
CA GLY A 375 -2.86 -22.45 19.85
C GLY A 375 -1.70 -22.85 18.97
N ILE A 376 -2.03 -23.25 17.74
CA ILE A 376 -1.05 -23.63 16.70
C ILE A 376 -1.31 -22.78 15.46
N LEU A 377 -0.24 -22.13 14.98
CA LEU A 377 -0.22 -21.40 13.72
C LEU A 377 0.01 -22.36 12.55
N LEU A 378 -0.83 -22.29 11.53
CA LEU A 378 -0.66 -22.98 10.27
C LEU A 378 -0.61 -21.98 9.11
N ASP A 379 0.04 -22.35 8.01
CA ASP A 379 0.18 -21.53 6.80
C ASP A 379 0.10 -22.40 5.54
N PHE A 380 -0.57 -21.91 4.49
CA PHE A 380 -0.66 -22.62 3.22
C PHE A 380 0.57 -22.34 2.34
N LYS A 381 1.33 -23.40 2.02
CA LYS A 381 2.48 -23.36 1.12
C LYS A 381 2.07 -22.76 -0.23
N SER A 382 2.52 -21.53 -0.48
CA SER A 382 2.29 -20.77 -1.72
C SER A 382 0.82 -20.81 -2.16
N GLU A 383 -0.10 -20.40 -1.28
CA GLU A 383 -1.55 -20.53 -1.44
C GLU A 383 -2.08 -20.17 -2.84
N TYR A 384 -1.72 -19.01 -3.39
CA TYR A 384 -2.19 -18.59 -4.72
C TYR A 384 -1.63 -19.46 -5.86
N PRO A 385 -0.32 -19.72 -5.98
CA PRO A 385 0.21 -20.76 -6.87
C PRO A 385 -0.48 -22.13 -6.72
N SER A 386 -0.69 -22.60 -5.48
CA SER A 386 -1.36 -23.87 -5.18
C SER A 386 -2.80 -23.88 -5.71
N GLY A 387 -3.56 -22.81 -5.43
CA GLY A 387 -4.94 -22.65 -5.91
C GLY A 387 -5.01 -22.56 -7.44
N HIS A 388 -4.06 -21.88 -8.08
CA HIS A 388 -3.98 -21.80 -9.54
C HIS A 388 -3.80 -23.19 -10.18
N ALA A 389 -2.87 -23.98 -9.64
CA ALA A 389 -2.60 -25.34 -10.11
C ALA A 389 -3.80 -26.28 -9.84
N LEU A 390 -4.38 -26.24 -8.63
CA LEU A 390 -5.52 -27.08 -8.25
C LEU A 390 -6.75 -26.85 -9.13
N VAL A 391 -7.11 -25.59 -9.39
CA VAL A 391 -8.26 -25.24 -10.23
C VAL A 391 -7.98 -25.52 -11.72
N GLY A 392 -6.71 -25.75 -12.10
CA GLY A 392 -6.32 -26.03 -13.48
C GLY A 392 -6.39 -24.79 -14.38
N LEU A 393 -6.05 -23.61 -13.84
CA LEU A 393 -6.19 -22.34 -14.55
C LEU A 393 -5.20 -22.18 -15.72
N GLN A 394 -4.06 -22.89 -15.70
CA GLN A 394 -3.13 -22.88 -16.84
C GLN A 394 -3.77 -23.45 -18.11
N GLU A 395 -4.69 -24.41 -17.98
CA GLU A 395 -5.42 -24.98 -19.12
C GLU A 395 -6.25 -23.89 -19.82
N LEU A 396 -6.82 -22.94 -19.08
CA LEU A 396 -7.53 -21.79 -19.64
C LEU A 396 -6.57 -20.77 -20.25
N LEU A 397 -5.42 -20.50 -19.61
CA LEU A 397 -4.43 -19.55 -20.14
C LEU A 397 -3.83 -20.00 -21.46
N LEU A 398 -3.65 -21.30 -21.66
CA LEU A 398 -3.06 -21.88 -22.86
C LEU A 398 -4.11 -22.37 -23.87
N ALA A 399 -5.41 -22.14 -23.61
CA ALA A 399 -6.46 -22.61 -24.51
C ALA A 399 -6.43 -21.88 -25.85
N GLU A 400 -6.73 -22.61 -26.94
CA GLU A 400 -6.95 -21.97 -28.25
C GLU A 400 -8.29 -21.24 -28.28
N ARG A 401 -9.30 -21.83 -27.63
CA ARG A 401 -10.65 -21.30 -27.47
C ARG A 401 -11.17 -21.61 -26.08
N ILE A 402 -11.95 -20.69 -25.50
CA ILE A 402 -12.67 -20.92 -24.23
C ILE A 402 -14.16 -20.84 -24.53
N GLU A 403 -14.89 -21.88 -24.15
CA GLU A 403 -16.34 -21.93 -24.21
C GLU A 403 -16.94 -21.55 -22.85
N VAL A 404 -18.02 -20.78 -22.85
CA VAL A 404 -18.82 -20.49 -21.66
C VAL A 404 -20.06 -21.37 -21.71
N ARG A 405 -20.16 -22.31 -20.75
CA ARG A 405 -21.21 -23.34 -20.72
C ARG A 405 -22.09 -23.17 -19.48
N ASP A 406 -23.41 -23.29 -19.63
CA ASP A 406 -24.31 -23.42 -18.49
C ASP A 406 -24.16 -24.81 -17.84
N CYS A 407 -23.89 -24.84 -16.54
CA CYS A 407 -23.78 -26.08 -15.75
C CYS A 407 -24.58 -26.03 -14.45
N THR A 408 -25.69 -25.28 -14.45
CA THR A 408 -26.51 -25.01 -13.27
C THR A 408 -27.00 -26.29 -12.57
N HIS A 409 -27.36 -27.33 -13.32
CA HIS A 409 -27.85 -28.60 -12.76
C HIS A 409 -26.72 -29.40 -12.10
N GLU A 410 -25.59 -29.54 -12.78
CA GLU A 410 -24.44 -30.32 -12.31
C GLU A 410 -23.79 -29.69 -11.07
N ILE A 411 -23.85 -28.37 -10.93
CA ILE A 411 -23.39 -27.66 -9.74
C ILE A 411 -24.38 -27.77 -8.59
N ARG A 412 -25.69 -27.82 -8.87
CA ARG A 412 -26.70 -28.11 -7.83
C ARG A 412 -26.47 -29.47 -7.20
N GLU A 413 -26.29 -30.52 -8.02
CA GLU A 413 -25.97 -31.86 -7.54
C GLU A 413 -24.68 -31.91 -6.71
N LEU A 414 -23.65 -31.15 -7.13
CA LEU A 414 -22.38 -31.07 -6.38
C LEU A 414 -22.59 -30.44 -5.00
N LEU A 415 -23.30 -29.31 -4.92
CA LEU A 415 -23.51 -28.57 -3.68
C LEU A 415 -24.46 -29.27 -2.70
N GLU A 416 -25.42 -30.04 -3.22
CA GLU A 416 -26.38 -30.84 -2.41
C GLU A 416 -25.80 -32.20 -1.97
N SER A 417 -24.61 -32.57 -2.45
CA SER A 417 -23.96 -33.83 -2.09
C SER A 417 -23.60 -33.89 -0.59
N PRO A 418 -23.99 -34.95 0.14
CA PRO A 418 -23.56 -35.15 1.52
C PRO A 418 -22.04 -35.40 1.63
N ASP A 419 -21.40 -35.81 0.53
CA ASP A 419 -19.97 -36.09 0.46
C ASP A 419 -19.14 -34.91 -0.04
N LEU A 420 -19.69 -33.68 -0.06
CA LEU A 420 -19.03 -32.49 -0.62
C LEU A 420 -17.60 -32.30 -0.09
N LEU A 421 -17.38 -32.47 1.22
CA LEU A 421 -16.04 -32.35 1.82
C LEU A 421 -15.08 -33.40 1.27
N THR A 422 -15.50 -34.67 1.17
CA THR A 422 -14.71 -35.77 0.60
C THR A 422 -14.40 -35.55 -0.88
N LEU A 423 -15.35 -35.01 -1.64
CA LEU A 423 -15.14 -34.64 -3.04
C LEU A 423 -14.09 -33.54 -3.18
N LEU A 424 -14.09 -32.55 -2.27
CA LEU A 424 -13.12 -31.44 -2.27
C LEU A 424 -11.70 -31.87 -1.90
N GLN A 425 -11.50 -33.08 -1.37
CA GLN A 425 -10.17 -33.66 -1.15
C GLN A 425 -9.53 -34.20 -2.45
N ARG A 426 -10.29 -34.26 -3.55
CA ARG A 426 -9.84 -34.78 -4.86
C ARG A 426 -9.48 -33.62 -5.78
N LYS A 427 -8.29 -33.63 -6.37
CA LYS A 427 -7.82 -32.58 -7.30
C LYS A 427 -8.75 -32.42 -8.50
N GLU A 428 -9.37 -33.50 -8.97
CA GLU A 428 -10.28 -33.49 -10.12
C GLU A 428 -11.51 -32.61 -9.87
N THR A 429 -12.00 -32.56 -8.63
CA THR A 429 -13.14 -31.71 -8.25
C THR A 429 -12.79 -30.22 -8.39
N TRP A 430 -11.54 -29.83 -8.13
CA TRP A 430 -11.10 -28.44 -8.20
C TRP A 430 -11.17 -27.86 -9.62
N ARG A 431 -10.99 -28.69 -10.66
CA ARG A 431 -11.18 -28.27 -12.06
C ARG A 431 -12.61 -27.83 -12.38
N ARG A 432 -13.60 -28.30 -11.61
CA ARG A 432 -15.01 -27.87 -11.74
C ARG A 432 -15.27 -26.49 -11.11
N LEU A 433 -14.30 -25.91 -10.40
CA LEU A 433 -14.44 -24.60 -9.74
C LEU A 433 -14.29 -23.41 -10.69
N ARG A 434 -14.02 -23.65 -11.98
CA ARG A 434 -13.93 -22.64 -13.07
C ARG A 434 -15.31 -22.06 -13.43
N CYS A 435 -16.13 -21.79 -12.41
CA CYS A 435 -17.52 -21.40 -12.54
C CYS A 435 -17.84 -20.08 -11.82
N PHE A 436 -18.68 -19.25 -12.45
CA PHE A 436 -19.34 -18.10 -11.85
C PHE A 436 -20.81 -18.43 -11.57
N VAL A 437 -21.30 -18.07 -10.40
CA VAL A 437 -22.64 -18.40 -9.91
C VAL A 437 -23.39 -17.10 -9.63
N ARG A 438 -24.51 -16.91 -10.31
CA ARG A 438 -25.45 -15.82 -10.01
C ARG A 438 -26.44 -16.31 -8.98
N LEU A 439 -26.45 -15.70 -7.80
CA LEU A 439 -27.30 -16.14 -6.70
C LEU A 439 -27.94 -15.00 -5.94
N LYS A 440 -29.06 -15.30 -5.28
CA LYS A 440 -29.71 -14.42 -4.32
C LYS A 440 -29.17 -14.74 -2.92
N PRO A 441 -28.45 -13.83 -2.25
CA PRO A 441 -27.68 -14.18 -1.06
C PRO A 441 -28.51 -14.72 0.10
N ASN A 442 -29.73 -14.21 0.34
CA ASN A 442 -30.72 -14.68 1.33
C ASN A 442 -30.20 -15.49 2.55
N GLY A 443 -29.22 -14.98 3.29
CA GLY A 443 -28.65 -15.63 4.49
C GLY A 443 -27.37 -16.43 4.26
N ALA A 444 -26.81 -16.40 3.05
CA ALA A 444 -25.51 -16.95 2.70
C ALA A 444 -24.37 -16.16 3.35
N VAL A 445 -23.24 -16.84 3.57
CA VAL A 445 -22.00 -16.25 4.10
C VAL A 445 -21.08 -15.96 2.93
N LEU A 446 -21.01 -14.70 2.49
CA LEU A 446 -20.30 -14.31 1.26
C LEU A 446 -19.42 -13.08 1.48
N PRO A 447 -18.35 -12.91 0.67
CA PRO A 447 -17.55 -11.71 0.72
C PRO A 447 -18.37 -10.51 0.21
N VAL A 448 -18.34 -9.42 0.97
CA VAL A 448 -19.00 -8.17 0.62
C VAL A 448 -17.99 -7.04 0.75
N ARG A 449 -17.88 -6.22 -0.29
CA ARG A 449 -17.08 -4.99 -0.27
C ARG A 449 -18.00 -3.81 0.01
N GLY A 450 -17.66 -2.99 1.00
CA GLY A 450 -18.31 -1.70 1.19
C GLY A 450 -17.85 -0.95 2.43
N LYS A 451 -18.59 0.11 2.78
CA LYS A 451 -18.29 0.96 3.93
C LYS A 451 -18.98 0.40 5.17
N TYR A 452 -18.18 -0.13 6.09
CA TYR A 452 -18.69 -0.74 7.33
C TYR A 452 -18.83 0.26 8.49
N ASP A 453 -18.14 1.41 8.40
CA ASP A 453 -18.28 2.56 9.31
C ASP A 453 -18.63 3.81 8.48
N GLN A 454 -19.63 4.57 8.94
CA GLN A 454 -20.06 5.82 8.30
C GLN A 454 -19.06 6.96 8.49
N LYS A 455 -18.15 6.83 9.46
CA LYS A 455 -17.11 7.83 9.74
C LYS A 455 -15.85 7.64 8.90
N THR A 456 -15.64 6.47 8.31
CA THR A 456 -14.45 6.14 7.50
C THR A 456 -14.74 6.33 6.02
N ALA A 457 -13.85 6.99 5.28
CA ALA A 457 -13.95 7.07 3.82
C ALA A 457 -13.69 5.71 3.13
N SER A 458 -12.89 4.83 3.75
CA SER A 458 -12.39 3.58 3.16
C SER A 458 -13.44 2.48 3.01
N THR A 459 -13.41 1.81 1.85
CA THR A 459 -14.12 0.54 1.61
C THR A 459 -13.27 -0.63 2.12
N ASN A 460 -13.94 -1.64 2.68
CA ASN A 460 -13.30 -2.88 3.14
C ASN A 460 -14.06 -4.10 2.62
N ILE A 461 -13.42 -5.27 2.64
CA ILE A 461 -14.04 -6.56 2.29
C ILE A 461 -14.19 -7.38 3.57
N ALA A 462 -15.40 -7.85 3.85
CA ALA A 462 -15.66 -8.75 4.97
C ALA A 462 -16.49 -9.97 4.51
N LEU A 463 -16.26 -11.11 5.15
CA LEU A 463 -17.08 -12.31 5.01
C LEU A 463 -18.24 -12.24 6.01
N VAL A 464 -19.46 -12.04 5.51
CA VAL A 464 -20.62 -11.67 6.34
C VAL A 464 -21.87 -12.46 5.96
N ASP A 465 -22.84 -12.54 6.88
CA ASP A 465 -24.17 -13.06 6.56
C ASP A 465 -24.89 -12.00 5.72
N VAL A 466 -25.22 -12.30 4.47
CA VAL A 466 -25.73 -11.31 3.53
C VAL A 466 -27.16 -11.61 3.07
N VAL A 467 -27.99 -10.57 3.05
CA VAL A 467 -29.29 -10.55 2.39
C VAL A 467 -29.35 -9.37 1.43
N GLY A 468 -29.93 -9.54 0.24
CA GLY A 468 -29.89 -8.47 -0.77
C GLY A 468 -30.33 -8.92 -2.16
N PRO A 469 -30.09 -8.07 -3.18
CA PRO A 469 -30.32 -8.42 -4.58
C PRO A 469 -29.38 -9.52 -5.07
N SER A 470 -29.73 -10.15 -6.20
CA SER A 470 -28.91 -11.20 -6.83
C SER A 470 -27.59 -10.62 -7.36
N THR A 471 -26.50 -11.36 -7.20
CA THR A 471 -25.15 -10.94 -7.63
C THR A 471 -24.28 -12.14 -8.02
N TRP A 472 -23.12 -11.87 -8.63
CA TRP A 472 -22.19 -12.90 -9.10
C TRP A 472 -21.11 -13.21 -8.05
N TYR A 473 -20.87 -14.50 -7.83
CA TYR A 473 -19.78 -15.02 -7.01
C TYR A 473 -19.06 -16.15 -7.74
N THR A 474 -17.86 -16.51 -7.29
CA THR A 474 -17.22 -17.74 -7.76
C THR A 474 -17.88 -18.96 -7.09
N LEU A 475 -17.87 -20.12 -7.75
CA LEU A 475 -18.34 -21.35 -7.13
C LEU A 475 -17.56 -21.68 -5.83
N ALA A 476 -16.27 -21.34 -5.76
CA ALA A 476 -15.49 -21.49 -4.54
C ALA A 476 -16.09 -20.69 -3.36
N ASP A 477 -16.49 -19.43 -3.57
CA ASP A 477 -17.15 -18.62 -2.52
C ASP A 477 -18.52 -19.19 -2.13
N VAL A 478 -19.26 -19.77 -3.08
CA VAL A 478 -20.54 -20.44 -2.79
C VAL A 478 -20.31 -21.69 -1.95
N ILE A 479 -19.32 -22.51 -2.27
CA ILE A 479 -18.94 -23.68 -1.47
C ILE A 479 -18.53 -23.25 -0.06
N VAL A 480 -17.77 -22.16 0.08
CA VAL A 480 -17.47 -21.58 1.40
C VAL A 480 -18.78 -21.33 2.16
N SER A 481 -19.75 -20.66 1.56
CA SER A 481 -21.05 -20.44 2.21
C SER A 481 -21.75 -21.75 2.61
N VAL A 482 -21.75 -22.77 1.74
CA VAL A 482 -22.38 -24.07 2.01
C VAL A 482 -21.71 -24.77 3.19
N LEU A 483 -20.37 -24.85 3.20
CA LEU A 483 -19.62 -25.47 4.30
C LEU A 483 -19.86 -24.77 5.63
N ARG A 484 -20.09 -23.45 5.60
CA ARG A 484 -20.30 -22.63 6.80
C ARG A 484 -21.73 -22.67 7.34
N THR A 485 -22.71 -22.70 6.45
CA THR A 485 -24.13 -22.58 6.82
C THR A 485 -24.86 -23.91 6.83
N GLY A 486 -24.30 -24.94 6.18
CA GLY A 486 -24.99 -26.20 5.89
C GLY A 486 -26.12 -26.06 4.86
N ASN A 487 -26.33 -24.88 4.28
CA ASN A 487 -27.42 -24.59 3.36
C ASN A 487 -26.90 -24.20 1.98
N VAL A 488 -27.51 -24.76 0.95
CA VAL A 488 -27.25 -24.36 -0.45
C VAL A 488 -28.04 -23.09 -0.77
N PRO A 489 -27.38 -21.95 -1.08
CA PRO A 489 -28.09 -20.73 -1.47
C PRO A 489 -28.91 -20.94 -2.74
N ALA A 490 -30.01 -20.21 -2.88
CA ALA A 490 -30.76 -20.21 -4.13
C ALA A 490 -29.97 -19.48 -5.22
N PHE A 491 -29.54 -20.20 -6.26
CA PHE A 491 -28.86 -19.65 -7.42
C PHE A 491 -29.67 -19.83 -8.71
N GLU A 492 -29.51 -18.85 -9.59
CA GLU A 492 -30.30 -18.64 -10.81
C GLU A 492 -29.59 -19.23 -12.04
N GLU A 493 -28.28 -19.02 -12.13
CA GLU A 493 -27.46 -19.33 -13.30
C GLU A 493 -26.03 -19.68 -12.88
N VAL A 494 -25.41 -20.63 -13.58
CA VAL A 494 -24.00 -20.98 -13.41
C VAL A 494 -23.30 -21.04 -14.75
N GLN A 495 -22.19 -20.29 -14.88
CA GLN A 495 -21.38 -20.20 -16.09
C GLN A 495 -20.01 -20.85 -15.84
N GLU A 496 -19.70 -21.92 -16.56
CA GLU A 496 -18.40 -22.60 -16.54
C GLU A 496 -17.51 -22.18 -17.71
N LEU A 497 -16.22 -21.97 -17.43
CA LEU A 497 -15.19 -21.77 -18.44
C LEU A 497 -14.57 -23.12 -18.83
N VAL A 498 -14.76 -23.52 -20.09
CA VAL A 498 -14.27 -24.80 -20.63
C VAL A 498 -13.18 -24.53 -21.68
N PRO A 499 -11.91 -24.95 -21.45
CA PRO A 499 -10.84 -24.80 -22.42
C PRO A 499 -10.97 -25.80 -23.58
N HIS A 500 -10.67 -25.35 -24.79
CA HIS A 500 -10.60 -26.16 -26.01
C HIS A 500 -9.28 -25.90 -26.74
N GLY A 501 -8.62 -26.97 -27.18
CA GLY A 501 -7.30 -26.90 -27.81
C GLY A 501 -6.22 -26.42 -26.83
N ARG A 502 -4.97 -26.39 -27.29
CA ARG A 502 -3.84 -25.87 -26.52
C ARG A 502 -2.81 -25.22 -27.42
N VAL A 503 -2.42 -24.00 -27.10
CA VAL A 503 -1.31 -23.30 -27.74
C VAL A 503 0.01 -23.93 -27.30
N GLU A 504 0.83 -24.37 -28.26
CA GLU A 504 2.16 -24.88 -27.99
C GLU A 504 3.09 -23.77 -27.46
N THR A 505 3.82 -24.10 -26.41
CA THR A 505 4.81 -23.21 -25.78
C THR A 505 6.24 -23.69 -26.00
N LYS A 506 7.22 -22.84 -25.74
CA LYS A 506 8.64 -23.16 -25.83
C LYS A 506 9.18 -23.62 -24.48
N PRO A 507 10.02 -24.67 -24.41
CA PRO A 507 10.75 -24.99 -23.20
C PRO A 507 11.75 -23.89 -22.87
N TRP A 508 12.10 -23.76 -21.58
CA TRP A 508 12.97 -22.68 -21.11
C TRP A 508 13.84 -23.09 -19.92
N ASN A 509 15.10 -22.66 -19.91
CA ASN A 509 16.01 -22.85 -18.78
C ASN A 509 16.15 -21.54 -18.00
N PHE A 510 15.56 -21.50 -16.80
CA PHE A 510 15.69 -20.36 -15.91
C PHE A 510 17.14 -20.20 -15.48
N LEU A 511 17.62 -18.95 -15.46
CA LEU A 511 18.99 -18.62 -15.10
C LEU A 511 20.07 -19.32 -15.95
N GLY A 512 19.70 -19.86 -17.12
CA GLY A 512 20.60 -20.61 -18.00
C GLY A 512 21.10 -21.91 -17.38
N ASP A 513 20.31 -22.49 -16.47
CA ASP A 513 20.65 -23.68 -15.70
C ASP A 513 19.62 -24.78 -15.96
N ASP A 514 20.08 -25.93 -16.44
CA ASP A 514 19.22 -27.07 -16.80
C ASP A 514 18.44 -27.63 -15.59
N ARG A 515 18.88 -27.33 -14.37
CA ARG A 515 18.17 -27.71 -13.13
C ARG A 515 16.89 -26.91 -12.92
N TYR A 516 16.77 -25.77 -13.59
CA TYR A 516 15.59 -24.92 -13.59
C TYR A 516 14.96 -24.87 -15.00
N ALA A 517 14.98 -26.00 -15.70
CA ALA A 517 14.30 -26.19 -16.98
C ALA A 517 12.80 -26.39 -16.78
N ILE A 518 11.98 -25.74 -17.62
CA ILE A 518 10.53 -25.90 -17.64
C ILE A 518 10.00 -26.10 -19.06
N ASP A 519 9.03 -26.99 -19.20
CA ASP A 519 8.23 -27.16 -20.42
C ASP A 519 6.73 -27.07 -20.11
N LEU A 520 6.12 -25.93 -20.45
CA LEU A 520 4.69 -25.70 -20.20
C LEU A 520 3.77 -26.54 -21.08
N ASN A 521 4.27 -27.41 -21.96
CA ASN A 521 3.43 -28.40 -22.66
C ASN A 521 3.08 -29.60 -21.75
N VAL A 522 3.91 -29.89 -20.75
CA VAL A 522 3.74 -31.03 -19.83
C VAL A 522 3.70 -30.63 -18.36
N GLU A 523 4.26 -29.47 -18.00
CA GLU A 523 4.34 -28.96 -16.63
C GLU A 523 3.43 -27.75 -16.40
N ASP A 524 3.16 -27.45 -15.12
CA ASP A 524 2.51 -26.21 -14.69
C ASP A 524 3.56 -25.18 -14.25
N PHE A 525 3.47 -23.95 -14.78
CA PHE A 525 4.41 -22.86 -14.51
C PHE A 525 4.57 -22.60 -13.02
N PHE A 526 3.46 -22.55 -12.29
CA PHE A 526 3.45 -22.12 -10.90
C PHE A 526 3.95 -23.22 -9.99
N THR A 527 3.51 -24.45 -10.20
CA THR A 527 4.04 -25.62 -9.49
C THR A 527 5.55 -25.76 -9.69
N THR A 528 6.02 -25.68 -10.93
CA THR A 528 7.44 -25.88 -11.26
C THR A 528 8.33 -24.77 -10.71
N VAL A 529 7.91 -23.49 -10.78
CA VAL A 529 8.67 -22.38 -10.19
C VAL A 529 8.77 -22.49 -8.66
N ILE A 530 7.73 -22.98 -7.98
CA ILE A 530 7.81 -23.25 -6.53
C ILE A 530 8.71 -24.45 -6.24
N ASN A 531 8.67 -25.52 -7.05
CA ASN A 531 9.62 -26.62 -6.92
C ASN A 531 11.08 -26.15 -7.09
N PHE A 532 11.35 -25.21 -8.01
CA PHE A 532 12.68 -24.58 -8.14
C PHE A 532 13.07 -23.82 -6.87
N ARG A 533 12.13 -23.07 -6.29
CA ARG A 533 12.35 -22.37 -5.01
C ARG A 533 12.75 -23.36 -3.91
N ASP A 534 12.06 -24.49 -3.79
CA ASP A 534 12.35 -25.50 -2.77
C ASP A 534 13.74 -26.12 -2.97
N GLN A 535 14.16 -26.36 -4.22
CA GLN A 535 15.52 -26.78 -4.52
C GLN A 535 16.56 -25.74 -4.11
N VAL A 536 16.28 -24.44 -4.28
CA VAL A 536 17.16 -23.35 -3.84
C VAL A 536 17.24 -23.29 -2.32
N ILE A 537 16.12 -23.47 -1.60
CA ILE A 537 16.09 -23.51 -0.13
C ILE A 537 16.97 -24.64 0.40
N ARG A 538 16.86 -25.86 -0.15
CA ARG A 538 17.71 -27.00 0.29
C ARG A 538 19.21 -26.71 0.12
N ARG A 539 19.59 -25.99 -0.94
CA ARG A 539 20.99 -25.55 -1.14
C ARG A 539 21.40 -24.46 -0.17
N GLN A 540 20.50 -23.52 0.10
CA GLN A 540 20.70 -22.48 1.09
C GLN A 540 20.96 -23.09 2.48
N GLU A 541 20.15 -24.08 2.88
CA GLU A 541 20.30 -24.79 4.16
C GLU A 541 21.61 -25.60 4.26
N ALA A 542 22.13 -26.10 3.13
CA ALA A 542 23.43 -26.76 3.07
C ALA A 542 24.61 -25.77 3.14
N CYS A 543 24.38 -24.47 2.93
CA CYS A 543 25.42 -23.44 3.04
C CYS A 543 25.64 -23.04 4.50
N LYS A 544 26.85 -22.57 4.83
CA LYS A 544 27.09 -21.91 6.12
C LYS A 544 26.18 -20.68 6.21
N LYS A 545 25.39 -20.60 7.28
CA LYS A 545 24.49 -19.45 7.53
C LYS A 545 25.27 -18.13 7.46
N ASP A 546 24.68 -17.14 6.80
CA ASP A 546 25.25 -15.80 6.59
C ASP A 546 26.53 -15.77 5.71
N SER A 547 26.84 -16.87 5.01
CA SER A 547 27.84 -16.85 3.94
C SER A 547 27.34 -16.11 2.70
N VAL A 548 28.30 -15.69 1.88
CA VAL A 548 28.12 -15.13 0.53
C VAL A 548 27.16 -15.98 -0.31
N GLU A 549 27.34 -17.29 -0.30
CA GLU A 549 26.51 -18.25 -1.04
C GLU A 549 25.11 -18.33 -0.45
N TRP A 550 24.99 -18.34 0.88
CA TRP A 550 23.70 -18.35 1.57
C TRP A 550 22.86 -17.12 1.22
N GLU A 551 23.48 -15.92 1.16
CA GLU A 551 22.79 -14.68 0.79
C GLU A 551 22.30 -14.69 -0.66
N TYR A 552 23.14 -15.20 -1.57
CA TYR A 552 22.75 -15.36 -2.98
C TYR A 552 21.52 -16.28 -3.09
N PHE A 553 21.52 -17.42 -2.41
CA PHE A 553 20.37 -18.33 -2.41
C PHE A 553 19.15 -17.77 -1.67
N ASP A 554 19.32 -16.97 -0.60
CA ASP A 554 18.20 -16.27 0.05
C ASP A 554 17.54 -15.27 -0.91
N GLY A 555 18.34 -14.49 -1.63
CA GLY A 555 17.85 -13.58 -2.67
C GLY A 555 17.13 -14.34 -3.79
N LEU A 556 17.71 -15.47 -4.22
CA LEU A 556 17.15 -16.26 -5.32
C LEU A 556 15.83 -16.95 -4.96
N GLN A 557 15.71 -17.55 -3.76
CA GLN A 557 14.43 -18.16 -3.34
C GLN A 557 13.32 -17.11 -3.16
N ARG A 558 13.67 -15.89 -2.71
CA ARG A 558 12.73 -14.75 -2.69
C ARG A 558 12.33 -14.33 -4.09
N GLY A 559 13.29 -14.24 -5.01
CA GLY A 559 13.06 -13.95 -6.42
C GLY A 559 12.06 -14.91 -7.04
N PHE A 560 12.24 -16.22 -6.86
CA PHE A 560 11.29 -17.23 -7.34
C PHE A 560 9.91 -17.12 -6.67
N LYS A 561 9.85 -16.90 -5.35
CA LYS A 561 8.57 -16.68 -4.63
C LYS A 561 7.77 -15.54 -5.24
N LEU A 562 8.43 -14.42 -5.50
CA LEU A 562 7.77 -13.22 -6.02
C LEU A 562 7.44 -13.34 -7.49
N LEU A 563 8.30 -13.99 -8.27
CA LEU A 563 8.01 -14.30 -9.66
C LEU A 563 6.72 -15.13 -9.76
N ALA A 564 6.60 -16.21 -8.98
CA ALA A 564 5.39 -17.04 -8.95
C ALA A 564 4.15 -16.23 -8.57
N ASN A 565 4.21 -15.48 -7.46
CA ASN A 565 3.06 -14.69 -6.97
C ASN A 565 2.67 -13.52 -7.87
N ALA A 566 3.65 -12.82 -8.45
CA ALA A 566 3.40 -11.71 -9.34
C ALA A 566 2.81 -12.18 -10.68
N THR A 567 3.27 -13.33 -11.17
CA THR A 567 2.85 -13.91 -12.45
C THR A 567 1.54 -14.69 -12.36
N SER A 568 1.12 -15.11 -11.16
CA SER A 568 -0.16 -15.80 -10.95
C SER A 568 -1.30 -14.79 -10.94
N TYR A 569 -1.60 -14.21 -9.78
CA TYR A 569 -2.76 -13.35 -9.59
C TYR A 569 -2.54 -11.94 -10.16
N GLY A 570 -1.38 -11.32 -9.89
CA GLY A 570 -1.19 -9.88 -10.07
C GLY A 570 -1.33 -9.37 -11.51
N ILE A 571 -0.81 -10.11 -12.49
CA ILE A 571 -0.87 -9.70 -13.92
C ILE A 571 -2.21 -10.02 -14.59
N MET A 572 -2.98 -10.98 -14.06
CA MET A 572 -4.25 -11.43 -14.67
C MET A 572 -5.43 -10.49 -14.36
N VAL A 573 -5.38 -9.76 -13.25
CA VAL A 573 -6.39 -8.74 -12.90
C VAL A 573 -5.82 -7.32 -12.91
N GLU A 574 -4.77 -7.12 -13.71
CA GLU A 574 -4.11 -5.83 -13.83
C GLU A 574 -4.97 -4.86 -14.64
N ASP A 575 -5.67 -3.95 -13.97
CA ASP A 575 -6.13 -2.71 -14.61
C ASP A 575 -5.15 -1.58 -14.32
N ASN A 576 -4.90 -0.75 -15.32
CA ASN A 576 -4.08 0.44 -15.23
C ASN A 576 -5.01 1.64 -15.36
N PRO A 577 -5.50 2.21 -14.24
CA PRO A 577 -6.30 3.41 -14.30
C PRO A 577 -5.47 4.53 -14.92
N GLU A 578 -6.04 5.16 -15.94
CA GLU A 578 -5.54 6.43 -16.41
C GLU A 578 -5.78 7.50 -15.34
N GLU A 579 -5.07 8.61 -15.46
CA GLU A 579 -5.29 9.72 -14.55
C GLU A 579 -6.65 10.36 -14.82
N ARG A 580 -7.31 10.79 -13.75
CA ARG A 580 -8.59 11.49 -13.82
C ARG A 580 -8.51 12.68 -14.78
N THR A 581 -9.40 12.68 -15.77
CA THR A 581 -9.53 13.70 -16.82
C THR A 581 -10.64 14.71 -16.51
N TYR A 582 -10.56 15.89 -17.12
CA TYR A 582 -11.57 16.95 -16.91
C TYR A 582 -12.86 16.62 -17.68
N ASP A 583 -12.74 16.30 -18.95
CA ASP A 583 -13.85 15.84 -19.76
C ASP A 583 -14.14 14.38 -19.44
N THR A 584 -15.41 14.02 -19.33
CA THR A 584 -15.75 12.62 -19.14
C THR A 584 -15.65 11.88 -20.48
N ALA A 585 -15.02 10.72 -20.50
CA ALA A 585 -15.02 9.82 -21.65
C ALA A 585 -16.26 8.91 -21.60
N PRO A 586 -16.92 8.63 -22.74
CA PRO A 586 -17.95 7.60 -22.81
C PRO A 586 -17.31 6.22 -22.59
N VAL A 587 -17.93 5.41 -21.75
CA VAL A 587 -17.45 4.07 -21.41
C VAL A 587 -18.61 3.09 -21.36
N ASP A 588 -18.33 1.87 -21.80
CA ASP A 588 -19.16 0.71 -21.57
C ASP A 588 -18.79 0.09 -20.23
N VAL A 589 -19.79 -0.10 -19.37
CA VAL A 589 -19.63 -0.71 -18.05
C VAL A 589 -20.35 -2.04 -18.05
N TYR A 590 -19.57 -3.12 -18.01
CA TYR A 590 -20.03 -4.50 -17.89
C TYR A 590 -19.91 -4.95 -16.43
N ALA A 591 -21.06 -5.17 -15.78
CA ALA A 591 -21.13 -5.65 -14.40
C ALA A 591 -22.26 -6.69 -14.27
N MET A 592 -23.35 -6.36 -13.58
CA MET A 592 -24.58 -7.18 -13.60
C MET A 592 -25.31 -7.09 -14.94
N ASP A 593 -25.31 -5.89 -15.51
CA ASP A 593 -25.89 -5.55 -16.81
C ASP A 593 -24.86 -4.71 -17.59
N HIS A 594 -25.03 -4.63 -18.91
CA HIS A 594 -24.31 -3.65 -19.73
C HIS A 594 -24.96 -2.28 -19.60
N THR A 595 -24.17 -1.27 -19.28
CA THR A 595 -24.64 0.13 -19.25
C THR A 595 -23.62 1.06 -19.87
N GLU A 596 -24.10 2.01 -20.67
CA GLU A 596 -23.31 3.14 -21.13
C GLU A 596 -23.24 4.20 -20.03
N ARG A 597 -22.02 4.67 -19.74
CA ARG A 597 -21.74 5.69 -18.73
C ARG A 597 -20.69 6.67 -19.26
N ARG A 598 -20.44 7.72 -18.49
CA ARG A 598 -19.32 8.62 -18.72
C ARG A 598 -18.48 8.71 -17.45
N THR A 599 -17.16 8.63 -17.59
CA THR A 599 -16.22 8.64 -16.45
C THR A 599 -15.10 9.64 -16.69
N HIS A 600 -14.57 10.20 -15.60
CA HIS A 600 -13.35 10.99 -15.64
C HIS A 600 -12.09 10.11 -15.69
N VAL A 601 -12.18 8.85 -15.25
CA VAL A 601 -11.06 7.90 -15.21
C VAL A 601 -11.39 6.73 -16.13
N VAL A 602 -10.60 6.56 -17.19
CA VAL A 602 -10.64 5.36 -18.04
C VAL A 602 -9.64 4.37 -17.49
N GLU A 603 -9.98 3.08 -17.43
CA GLU A 603 -9.06 2.04 -16.97
C GLU A 603 -8.67 1.15 -18.14
N ALA A 604 -7.37 1.03 -18.39
CA ALA A 604 -6.85 0.18 -19.45
C ALA A 604 -6.32 -1.12 -18.86
N VAL A 605 -6.82 -2.25 -19.36
CA VAL A 605 -6.32 -3.57 -18.95
C VAL A 605 -4.84 -3.75 -19.28
N GLY A 606 -4.12 -4.47 -18.43
CA GLY A 606 -2.73 -4.85 -18.62
C GLY A 606 -2.55 -5.84 -19.80
N PRO A 607 -1.33 -5.98 -20.35
CA PRO A 607 -1.09 -6.83 -21.53
C PRO A 607 -1.46 -8.31 -21.35
N TYR A 608 -1.46 -8.81 -20.12
CA TYR A 608 -1.79 -10.19 -19.74
C TYR A 608 -3.04 -10.26 -18.85
N PHE A 609 -3.87 -9.22 -18.87
CA PHE A 609 -5.17 -9.25 -18.20
C PHE A 609 -5.99 -10.43 -18.72
N ALA A 610 -6.50 -11.22 -17.77
CA ALA A 610 -7.35 -12.38 -17.94
C ALA A 610 -8.28 -12.47 -16.72
N GLY A 611 -9.10 -11.43 -16.50
CA GLY A 611 -10.02 -11.31 -15.35
C GLY A 611 -10.82 -12.59 -15.04
N PRO A 612 -11.45 -13.24 -16.05
CA PRO A 612 -12.17 -14.51 -15.86
C PRO A 612 -11.32 -15.64 -15.27
N ILE A 613 -10.01 -15.64 -15.50
CA ILE A 613 -9.09 -16.63 -14.95
C ILE A 613 -8.58 -16.18 -13.58
N GLY A 614 -8.10 -14.92 -13.50
CA GLY A 614 -7.49 -14.36 -12.30
C GLY A 614 -8.42 -14.27 -11.09
N THR A 615 -9.73 -14.15 -11.29
CA THR A 615 -10.72 -14.12 -10.20
C THR A 615 -10.76 -15.42 -9.38
N HIS A 616 -10.52 -16.58 -9.99
CA HIS A 616 -10.57 -17.86 -9.28
C HIS A 616 -9.41 -18.07 -8.30
N ILE A 617 -8.29 -17.36 -8.47
CA ILE A 617 -7.08 -17.56 -7.67
C ILE A 617 -7.31 -17.21 -6.19
N PRO A 618 -7.67 -15.96 -5.83
CA PRO A 618 -7.95 -15.64 -4.42
C PRO A 618 -9.19 -16.36 -3.89
N ALA A 619 -10.15 -16.71 -4.75
CA ALA A 619 -11.31 -17.51 -4.35
C ALA A 619 -10.92 -18.93 -3.92
N GLY A 620 -9.99 -19.56 -4.63
CA GLY A 620 -9.39 -20.84 -4.23
C GLY A 620 -8.72 -20.77 -2.86
N GLY A 621 -7.98 -19.69 -2.58
CA GLY A 621 -7.39 -19.47 -1.25
C GLY A 621 -8.44 -19.34 -0.13
N ARG A 622 -9.49 -18.53 -0.36
CA ARG A 622 -10.62 -18.44 0.59
C ARG A 622 -11.27 -19.80 0.87
N LEU A 623 -11.39 -20.65 -0.14
CA LEU A 623 -11.89 -22.02 0.00
C LEU A 623 -10.93 -22.90 0.82
N LEU A 624 -9.61 -22.82 0.60
CA LEU A 624 -8.62 -23.54 1.40
C LEU A 624 -8.73 -23.21 2.90
N ILE A 625 -8.81 -21.93 3.25
CA ILE A 625 -9.01 -21.48 4.64
C ILE A 625 -10.34 -22.00 5.20
N ALA A 626 -11.43 -21.95 4.42
CA ALA A 626 -12.74 -22.44 4.87
C ALA A 626 -12.76 -23.95 5.07
N LEU A 627 -12.05 -24.72 4.25
CA LEU A 627 -11.86 -26.16 4.42
C LEU A 627 -11.12 -26.46 5.72
N ALA A 628 -10.00 -25.77 5.98
CA ALA A 628 -9.24 -25.93 7.22
C ALA A 628 -10.12 -25.60 8.43
N GLU A 629 -10.83 -24.47 8.40
CA GLU A 629 -11.75 -24.06 9.45
C GLU A 629 -12.86 -25.10 9.69
N THR A 630 -13.45 -25.66 8.63
CA THR A 630 -14.50 -26.69 8.72
C THR A 630 -13.97 -27.98 9.34
N LEU A 631 -12.79 -28.44 8.91
CA LEU A 631 -12.12 -29.63 9.45
C LEU A 631 -11.72 -29.45 10.92
N GLY A 632 -11.31 -28.24 11.30
CA GLY A 632 -11.04 -27.87 12.69
C GLY A 632 -12.29 -27.92 13.55
N VAL A 633 -13.38 -27.29 13.12
CA VAL A 633 -14.67 -27.30 13.84
C VAL A 633 -15.19 -28.73 14.05
N GLN A 634 -15.11 -29.59 13.04
CA GLN A 634 -15.51 -31.01 13.16
C GLN A 634 -14.69 -31.78 14.21
N ARG A 635 -13.47 -31.31 14.52
CA ARG A 635 -12.57 -31.88 15.53
C ARG A 635 -12.61 -31.14 16.87
N GLY A 636 -13.51 -30.16 17.02
CA GLY A 636 -13.60 -29.33 18.22
C GLY A 636 -12.45 -28.32 18.36
N LEU A 637 -11.82 -27.92 17.25
CA LEU A 637 -10.73 -26.94 17.20
C LEU A 637 -11.26 -25.59 16.68
N PRO A 638 -11.51 -24.60 17.54
CA PRO A 638 -11.96 -23.29 17.09
C PRO A 638 -10.83 -22.48 16.45
N ASN A 639 -11.15 -21.63 15.48
CA ASN A 639 -10.19 -20.73 14.84
C ASN A 639 -10.19 -19.33 15.50
N THR A 640 -9.00 -18.82 15.78
CA THR A 640 -8.79 -17.53 16.46
C THR A 640 -8.54 -16.39 15.50
N PHE A 641 -7.80 -16.64 14.42
CA PHE A 641 -7.55 -15.68 13.35
C PHE A 641 -7.24 -16.40 12.05
N CYS A 642 -7.39 -15.68 10.94
CA CYS A 642 -6.76 -16.01 9.67
C CYS A 642 -6.25 -14.74 8.97
N ASP A 643 -5.15 -14.84 8.24
CA ASP A 643 -4.65 -13.74 7.41
C ASP A 643 -4.15 -14.29 6.08
N THR A 644 -5.00 -14.18 5.05
CA THR A 644 -4.80 -14.68 3.69
C THR A 644 -4.57 -16.19 3.64
N ASP A 645 -3.32 -16.62 3.83
CA ASP A 645 -2.82 -17.99 3.75
C ASP A 645 -2.61 -18.66 5.12
N SER A 646 -2.68 -17.87 6.21
CA SER A 646 -2.48 -18.37 7.58
C SER A 646 -3.79 -18.59 8.35
N ILE A 647 -3.83 -19.62 9.19
CA ILE A 647 -4.93 -19.89 10.13
C ILE A 647 -4.37 -20.32 11.50
N PHE A 648 -5.00 -19.89 12.58
CA PHE A 648 -4.59 -20.26 13.95
C PHE A 648 -5.72 -20.97 14.67
N PHE A 649 -5.48 -22.23 15.04
CA PHE A 649 -6.41 -22.99 15.87
C PHE A 649 -6.11 -22.75 17.34
N ALA A 650 -7.15 -22.39 18.10
CA ALA A 650 -7.08 -22.31 19.55
C ALA A 650 -7.11 -23.70 20.17
N ARG A 651 -6.33 -23.89 21.23
CA ARG A 651 -6.48 -25.04 22.12
C ARG A 651 -7.73 -24.84 22.98
N PRO A 652 -8.72 -25.74 22.93
CA PRO A 652 -9.87 -25.69 23.83
C PRO A 652 -9.46 -25.80 25.29
N GLU A 653 -10.22 -25.14 26.18
CA GLU A 653 -10.03 -25.26 27.62
C GLU A 653 -10.14 -26.72 28.07
N GLY A 654 -9.22 -27.17 28.93
CA GLY A 654 -9.16 -28.56 29.40
C GLY A 654 -8.62 -29.59 28.39
N MET A 655 -8.33 -29.22 27.14
CA MET A 655 -7.74 -30.16 26.18
C MET A 655 -6.22 -30.33 26.40
N GLU A 656 -5.77 -31.58 26.55
CA GLU A 656 -4.35 -31.94 26.64
C GLU A 656 -3.58 -31.53 25.38
N ARG A 657 -2.35 -31.02 25.56
CA ARG A 657 -1.53 -30.47 24.47
C ARG A 657 -1.18 -31.51 23.41
N GLU A 658 -0.93 -32.75 23.82
CA GLU A 658 -0.62 -33.87 22.92
C GLU A 658 -1.82 -34.20 22.04
N ARG A 659 -3.03 -34.23 22.63
CA ARG A 659 -4.28 -34.44 21.88
C ARG A 659 -4.55 -33.30 20.91
N PHE A 660 -4.37 -32.06 21.37
CA PHE A 660 -4.52 -30.88 20.53
C PHE A 660 -3.58 -30.91 19.30
N ARG A 661 -2.29 -31.20 19.51
CA ARG A 661 -1.32 -31.36 18.42
C ARG A 661 -1.69 -32.50 17.47
N ALA A 662 -2.18 -33.63 17.99
CA ALA A 662 -2.60 -34.75 17.16
C ALA A 662 -3.79 -34.37 16.26
N LEU A 663 -4.82 -33.72 16.81
CA LEU A 663 -5.98 -33.25 16.03
C LEU A 663 -5.59 -32.23 14.96
N VAL A 664 -4.67 -31.31 15.27
CA VAL A 664 -4.16 -30.35 14.28
C VAL A 664 -3.38 -31.05 13.17
N ARG A 665 -2.59 -32.09 13.49
CA ARG A 665 -1.91 -32.90 12.45
C ARG A 665 -2.90 -33.64 11.56
N GLU A 666 -3.99 -34.17 12.10
CA GLU A 666 -5.05 -34.78 11.28
C GLU A 666 -5.67 -33.78 10.29
N VAL A 667 -5.80 -32.50 10.67
CA VAL A 667 -6.25 -31.43 9.74
C VAL A 667 -5.21 -31.18 8.66
N VAL A 668 -3.93 -31.09 9.03
CA VAL A 668 -2.81 -30.90 8.09
C VAL A 668 -2.73 -32.05 7.08
N GLU A 669 -2.79 -33.30 7.54
CA GLU A 669 -2.69 -34.50 6.70
C GLU A 669 -3.85 -34.63 5.72
N TRP A 670 -5.02 -34.04 6.03
CA TRP A 670 -6.17 -34.03 5.12
C TRP A 670 -5.85 -33.33 3.80
N PHE A 671 -4.95 -32.34 3.79
CA PHE A 671 -4.56 -31.59 2.60
C PHE A 671 -3.45 -32.26 1.77
N SER A 672 -2.80 -33.32 2.24
CA SER A 672 -1.72 -34.00 1.49
C SER A 672 -2.14 -34.46 0.08
N PRO A 673 -3.33 -35.06 -0.13
CA PRO A 673 -3.78 -35.44 -1.48
C PRO A 673 -3.98 -34.26 -2.44
N LEU A 674 -4.07 -33.03 -1.94
CA LEU A 674 -4.20 -31.83 -2.75
C LEU A 674 -2.86 -31.23 -3.18
N SER A 675 -1.73 -31.72 -2.68
CA SER A 675 -0.43 -31.13 -2.98
C SER A 675 -0.05 -31.22 -4.47
N PRO A 676 0.14 -30.11 -5.19
CA PRO A 676 0.61 -30.14 -6.57
C PRO A 676 2.13 -30.34 -6.67
N TYR A 677 2.86 -30.29 -5.55
CA TYR A 677 4.33 -30.24 -5.51
C TYR A 677 4.98 -31.62 -5.56
N ALA A 678 6.26 -31.65 -5.95
CA ALA A 678 6.99 -32.90 -6.20
C ALA A 678 7.35 -33.69 -4.93
N ASP A 679 7.43 -33.01 -3.77
CA ASP A 679 7.66 -33.67 -2.47
C ASP A 679 6.41 -34.44 -1.99
N GLY A 680 5.22 -34.06 -2.46
CA GLY A 680 3.95 -34.64 -2.04
C GLY A 680 3.54 -34.25 -0.61
N ASP A 681 4.27 -33.32 0.02
CA ASP A 681 3.98 -32.84 1.36
C ASP A 681 2.68 -32.04 1.38
N SER A 682 2.02 -31.99 2.53
CA SER A 682 0.77 -31.23 2.68
C SER A 682 0.96 -29.76 2.32
N ILE A 683 -0.02 -29.19 1.60
CA ILE A 683 -0.03 -27.76 1.30
C ILE A 683 -0.35 -26.91 2.53
N LEU A 684 -0.81 -27.49 3.63
CA LEU A 684 -1.02 -26.80 4.90
C LEU A 684 0.11 -27.19 5.86
N GLU A 685 0.94 -26.25 6.29
CA GLU A 685 2.13 -26.51 7.09
C GLU A 685 1.98 -25.98 8.51
N ILE A 686 2.65 -26.63 9.48
CA ILE A 686 2.79 -26.11 10.84
C ILE A 686 3.98 -25.14 10.84
N GLU A 687 3.72 -23.87 11.10
CA GLU A 687 4.73 -22.82 11.04
C GLU A 687 5.84 -22.97 12.10
N LYS A 688 7.03 -22.46 11.79
CA LYS A 688 8.21 -22.53 12.66
C LYS A 688 8.03 -21.80 14.01
N GLU A 689 7.11 -20.85 14.09
CA GLU A 689 6.77 -20.09 15.30
C GLU A 689 6.23 -21.01 16.41
N ASN A 690 5.69 -22.18 16.07
CA ASN A 690 5.22 -23.20 17.03
C ASN A 690 6.37 -23.96 17.72
N TYR A 691 7.62 -23.75 17.29
CA TYR A 691 8.79 -24.47 17.79
C TYR A 691 9.83 -23.51 18.36
N TRP A 692 10.56 -23.95 19.38
CA TRP A 692 11.75 -23.28 19.91
C TRP A 692 12.86 -24.30 20.10
N GLU A 693 14.05 -24.02 19.58
CA GLU A 693 15.21 -24.94 19.60
C GLU A 693 14.86 -26.35 19.09
N GLY A 694 14.01 -26.42 18.06
CA GLY A 694 13.55 -27.67 17.44
C GLY A 694 12.48 -28.43 18.24
N LYS A 695 12.03 -27.91 19.37
CA LYS A 695 11.00 -28.53 20.21
C LYS A 695 9.67 -27.76 20.14
N PRO A 696 8.51 -28.44 20.12
CA PRO A 696 7.22 -27.77 20.23
C PRO A 696 7.11 -27.01 21.55
N GLU A 697 6.69 -25.76 21.48
CA GLU A 697 6.50 -24.91 22.66
C GLU A 697 5.13 -24.21 22.58
N PRO A 698 4.42 -24.02 23.70
CA PRO A 698 3.13 -23.35 23.70
C PRO A 698 3.21 -21.94 23.08
N LEU A 699 2.44 -21.73 22.01
CA LEU A 699 2.36 -20.47 21.30
C LEU A 699 1.05 -19.77 21.66
N TYR A 700 1.13 -18.50 22.01
CA TYR A 700 0.02 -17.66 22.40
C TYR A 700 -0.21 -16.57 21.36
N PHE A 701 -1.48 -16.20 21.18
CA PHE A 701 -1.94 -15.15 20.28
C PHE A 701 -2.66 -14.06 21.07
N ILE A 702 -2.43 -12.81 20.70
CA ILE A 702 -3.33 -11.69 21.03
C ILE A 702 -3.61 -10.88 19.75
N GLY A 703 -4.90 -10.65 19.48
CA GLY A 703 -5.39 -9.84 18.37
C GLY A 703 -5.98 -8.50 18.81
N ILE A 704 -5.57 -7.41 18.16
CA ILE A 704 -6.19 -6.08 18.29
C ILE A 704 -7.30 -5.91 17.24
N SER A 705 -6.98 -6.22 15.99
CA SER A 705 -7.87 -6.15 14.82
C SER A 705 -7.24 -6.90 13.64
N LEU A 706 -7.91 -6.94 12.48
CA LEU A 706 -7.36 -7.61 11.30
C LEU A 706 -5.99 -7.01 10.95
N LYS A 707 -5.03 -7.91 10.72
CA LYS A 707 -3.62 -7.57 10.48
C LYS A 707 -2.94 -6.82 11.63
N ARG A 708 -3.52 -6.71 12.84
CA ARG A 708 -2.84 -6.16 14.03
C ARG A 708 -2.89 -7.19 15.16
N TYR A 709 -1.84 -7.99 15.25
CA TYR A 709 -1.75 -9.08 16.22
C TYR A 709 -0.29 -9.39 16.56
N ALA A 710 -0.09 -10.16 17.63
CA ALA A 710 1.20 -10.73 18.00
C ALA A 710 1.07 -12.20 18.40
N LEU A 711 2.14 -12.95 18.14
CA LEU A 711 2.36 -14.33 18.55
C LEU A 711 3.58 -14.39 19.48
N TYR A 712 3.48 -15.09 20.59
CA TYR A 712 4.54 -15.13 21.59
C TYR A 712 4.53 -16.43 22.42
N ASN A 713 5.65 -16.74 23.05
CA ASN A 713 5.73 -17.78 24.08
C ASN A 713 5.76 -17.12 25.47
N ARG A 714 5.23 -17.81 26.49
CA ARG A 714 5.46 -17.47 27.90
C ARG A 714 6.78 -18.11 28.35
N CYS A 715 7.62 -17.35 29.02
CA CYS A 715 8.95 -17.74 29.49
C CYS A 715 9.08 -17.48 31.00
N ALA A 716 10.15 -17.98 31.62
CA ALA A 716 10.51 -17.56 32.98
C ALA A 716 10.70 -16.04 33.02
N GLY A 717 10.14 -15.39 34.03
CA GLY A 717 10.16 -13.93 34.15
C GLY A 717 11.50 -13.34 34.60
N SER A 718 11.50 -12.02 34.76
CA SER A 718 12.63 -11.23 35.25
C SER A 718 12.59 -11.10 36.78
N GLU A 719 13.52 -10.34 37.38
CA GLU A 719 13.42 -9.97 38.80
C GLU A 719 12.14 -9.16 39.14
N THR A 720 11.42 -8.63 38.13
CA THR A 720 10.25 -7.76 38.29
C THR A 720 8.91 -8.39 37.88
N SER A 721 8.91 -9.60 37.31
CA SER A 721 7.70 -10.33 36.90
C SER A 721 7.95 -11.83 37.00
N ASP A 722 6.99 -12.61 37.51
CA ASP A 722 7.09 -14.07 37.56
C ASP A 722 7.04 -14.73 36.17
N VAL A 723 6.51 -14.02 35.16
CA VAL A 723 6.37 -14.50 33.77
C VAL A 723 6.96 -13.50 32.79
N GLY A 724 7.84 -13.99 31.91
CA GLY A 724 8.43 -13.22 30.81
C GLY A 724 7.78 -13.60 29.49
N PHE A 725 7.97 -12.78 28.45
CA PHE A 725 7.42 -13.05 27.13
C PHE A 725 8.50 -13.10 26.06
N ARG A 726 8.34 -14.00 25.09
CA ARG A 726 9.18 -14.05 23.89
C ARG A 726 8.31 -13.89 22.66
N ILE A 727 8.35 -12.69 22.06
CA ILE A 727 7.60 -12.42 20.82
C ILE A 727 8.24 -13.19 19.67
N ARG A 728 7.39 -13.91 18.93
CA ARG A 728 7.75 -14.73 17.77
C ARG A 728 7.34 -14.09 16.46
N LYS A 729 6.24 -13.35 16.44
CA LYS A 729 5.75 -12.59 15.29
C LYS A 729 4.89 -11.44 15.78
N PHE A 730 4.96 -10.28 15.14
CA PHE A 730 4.02 -9.17 15.37
C PHE A 730 3.78 -8.40 14.08
N SER A 731 2.74 -7.59 14.04
CA SER A 731 2.39 -6.81 12.84
C SER A 731 2.71 -5.32 12.98
N SER A 732 3.29 -4.74 11.93
CA SER A 732 3.45 -3.29 11.75
C SER A 732 2.30 -2.65 10.95
N HIS A 733 1.20 -3.37 10.71
CA HIS A 733 0.12 -2.88 9.88
C HIS A 733 -0.56 -1.64 10.49
N GLY A 734 -0.63 -0.56 9.70
CA GLY A 734 -1.21 0.71 10.14
C GLY A 734 -0.23 1.66 10.82
N THR A 735 1.05 1.32 10.92
CA THR A 735 2.10 2.21 11.46
C THR A 735 3.15 2.64 10.43
N GLY A 736 3.06 2.13 9.20
CA GLY A 736 4.08 2.33 8.15
C GLY A 736 4.23 3.77 7.63
N VAL A 737 3.38 4.70 8.04
CA VAL A 737 3.58 6.14 7.78
C VAL A 737 4.67 6.71 8.71
N TRP A 738 4.77 6.21 9.94
CA TRP A 738 5.65 6.79 10.95
C TRP A 738 7.10 6.35 10.75
N THR A 739 8.01 7.31 10.86
CA THR A 739 9.45 7.04 10.87
C THR A 739 9.84 6.50 12.23
N SER A 740 10.72 5.50 12.25
CA SER A 740 11.33 5.03 13.51
C SER A 740 12.20 6.15 14.09
N PRO A 741 11.99 6.57 15.35
CA PRO A 741 12.84 7.60 15.95
C PRO A 741 14.29 7.12 16.03
N GLY A 742 15.22 7.90 15.46
CA GLY A 742 16.65 7.52 15.41
C GLY A 742 17.35 7.49 16.77
N ASP A 743 16.80 8.22 17.75
CA ASP A 743 17.26 8.32 19.14
C ASP A 743 16.51 7.37 20.09
N TYR A 744 15.70 6.46 19.55
CA TYR A 744 14.90 5.56 20.36
C TYR A 744 15.76 4.58 21.18
N VAL A 745 15.52 4.57 22.49
CA VAL A 745 16.14 3.62 23.42
C VAL A 745 15.07 2.69 24.00
N SER A 746 15.29 1.39 23.84
CA SER A 746 14.41 0.35 24.38
C SER A 746 14.44 0.37 25.93
N PRO A 747 13.30 0.28 26.62
CA PRO A 747 13.27 0.16 28.08
C PRO A 747 14.02 -1.08 28.56
N THR A 748 14.75 -0.95 29.67
CA THR A 748 15.64 -2.01 30.19
C THR A 748 14.92 -3.30 30.59
N HIS A 749 13.64 -3.22 30.97
CA HIS A 749 12.82 -4.39 31.31
C HIS A 749 12.34 -5.17 30.08
N VAL A 750 12.35 -4.56 28.89
CA VAL A 750 11.92 -5.22 27.65
C VAL A 750 13.08 -6.05 27.10
N PRO A 751 12.93 -7.39 26.98
CA PRO A 751 14.00 -8.23 26.48
C PRO A 751 14.30 -7.94 25.00
N ALA A 752 15.57 -8.12 24.63
CA ALA A 752 15.96 -8.04 23.23
C ALA A 752 15.18 -9.06 22.36
N PRO A 753 14.80 -8.69 21.12
CA PRO A 753 14.16 -9.59 20.16
C PRO A 753 14.87 -10.92 20.07
N CYS A 754 14.14 -12.02 19.89
CA CYS A 754 14.75 -13.34 19.76
C CYS A 754 15.44 -13.56 18.39
N ALA A 755 15.02 -12.84 17.36
CA ALA A 755 15.67 -12.86 16.06
C ALA A 755 17.00 -12.09 16.09
N ARG A 756 17.93 -12.51 15.23
CA ARG A 756 19.27 -11.93 15.09
C ARG A 756 19.53 -11.51 13.66
N ASP A 757 20.21 -10.38 13.45
CA ASP A 757 20.79 -9.99 12.17
C ASP A 757 22.03 -10.85 11.84
N ARG A 758 22.79 -10.44 10.82
CA ARG A 758 23.97 -11.16 10.32
C ARG A 758 25.15 -11.07 11.28
N ASP A 759 25.25 -9.98 12.02
CA ASP A 759 26.35 -9.71 12.95
C ASP A 759 26.05 -10.28 14.34
N GLY A 760 24.92 -11.00 14.49
CA GLY A 760 24.49 -11.57 15.75
C GLY A 760 23.82 -10.54 16.67
N ASN A 761 23.46 -9.36 16.17
CA ASN A 761 22.72 -8.35 16.94
C ASN A 761 21.21 -8.65 16.89
N PRO A 762 20.43 -8.26 17.91
CA PRO A 762 18.98 -8.42 17.89
C PRO A 762 18.31 -7.67 16.72
N ASP A 763 17.40 -8.35 16.01
CA ASP A 763 16.73 -7.79 14.82
C ASP A 763 15.21 -7.97 14.90
N SER A 764 14.49 -6.90 15.21
CA SER A 764 13.02 -6.92 15.28
C SER A 764 12.35 -6.96 13.91
N TYR A 765 13.02 -6.54 12.82
CA TYR A 765 12.42 -6.53 11.48
C TYR A 765 12.14 -7.95 10.97
N LYS A 766 12.93 -8.93 11.41
CA LYS A 766 12.68 -10.35 11.15
C LYS A 766 11.43 -10.89 11.86
N LEU A 767 10.91 -10.19 12.87
CA LEU A 767 9.72 -10.59 13.63
C LEU A 767 8.45 -9.82 13.23
N GLY A 768 8.58 -8.61 12.66
CA GLY A 768 7.40 -7.81 12.31
C GLY A 768 7.62 -6.33 11.98
N GLY A 769 8.73 -5.73 12.43
CA GLY A 769 8.97 -4.29 12.21
C GLY A 769 10.05 -3.69 13.11
N ALA A 770 10.01 -2.36 13.26
CA ALA A 770 10.99 -1.60 14.04
C ALA A 770 10.99 -1.94 15.53
N ARG A 771 12.09 -1.62 16.23
CA ARG A 771 12.28 -1.97 17.65
C ARG A 771 11.23 -1.32 18.57
N TRP A 772 10.86 -0.07 18.33
CA TRP A 772 9.83 0.61 19.14
C TRP A 772 8.45 -0.05 19.06
N LEU A 773 8.12 -0.67 17.91
CA LEU A 773 6.89 -1.45 17.75
C LEU A 773 6.97 -2.78 18.50
N TYR A 774 8.13 -3.43 18.49
CA TYR A 774 8.34 -4.65 19.28
C TYR A 774 8.07 -4.36 20.77
N ASP A 775 8.63 -3.26 21.30
CA ASP A 775 8.47 -2.86 22.70
C ASP A 775 7.02 -2.43 23.00
N LEU A 776 6.32 -1.79 22.05
CA LEU A 776 4.88 -1.52 22.15
C LEU A 776 4.07 -2.82 22.25
N TYR A 777 4.35 -3.81 21.40
CA TYR A 777 3.68 -5.11 21.47
C TYR A 777 4.02 -5.88 22.73
N TYR A 778 5.24 -5.76 23.25
CA TYR A 778 5.63 -6.35 24.51
C TYR A 778 4.79 -5.79 25.67
N HIS A 779 4.72 -4.48 25.78
CA HIS A 779 3.87 -3.81 26.76
C HIS A 779 2.39 -4.21 26.61
N PHE A 780 1.92 -4.28 25.36
CA PHE A 780 0.55 -4.70 25.07
C PHE A 780 0.28 -6.13 25.53
N ILE A 781 1.21 -7.06 25.31
CA ILE A 781 1.13 -8.44 25.80
C ILE A 781 1.05 -8.46 27.33
N GLU A 782 1.93 -7.74 28.03
CA GLU A 782 1.93 -7.67 29.50
C GLU A 782 0.58 -7.23 30.05
N ARG A 783 -0.03 -6.20 29.45
CA ARG A 783 -1.30 -5.64 29.91
C ARG A 783 -2.47 -6.58 29.66
N VAL A 784 -2.55 -7.19 28.48
CA VAL A 784 -3.62 -8.16 28.18
C VAL A 784 -3.47 -9.42 29.05
N GLU A 785 -2.25 -9.88 29.30
CA GLU A 785 -1.96 -11.01 30.20
C GLU A 785 -2.33 -10.71 31.66
N ALA A 786 -2.22 -9.44 32.09
CA ALA A 786 -2.71 -8.97 33.38
C ALA A 786 -4.25 -8.80 33.44
N GLY A 787 -4.97 -9.10 32.36
CA GLY A 787 -6.43 -8.99 32.28
C GLY A 787 -6.93 -7.60 31.90
N GLU A 788 -6.04 -6.67 31.50
CA GLU A 788 -6.46 -5.34 31.06
C GLU A 788 -7.06 -5.40 29.64
N THR A 789 -8.24 -4.80 29.49
CA THR A 789 -8.96 -4.74 28.20
C THR A 789 -8.96 -3.34 27.59
N ARG A 790 -8.47 -2.35 28.33
CA ARG A 790 -8.30 -0.96 27.91
C ARG A 790 -6.86 -0.55 28.17
N ILE A 791 -6.05 -0.53 27.11
CA ILE A 791 -4.62 -0.24 27.23
C ILE A 791 -4.40 1.24 26.99
N ASN A 792 -3.77 1.90 27.97
CA ASN A 792 -3.32 3.27 27.83
C ASN A 792 -1.94 3.30 27.17
N LEU A 793 -1.79 4.13 26.15
CA LEU A 793 -0.51 4.35 25.46
C LEU A 793 0.19 5.62 25.96
N ASP A 794 -0.50 6.44 26.77
CA ASP A 794 0.04 7.66 27.32
C ASP A 794 1.13 7.36 28.36
N GLY A 795 2.19 8.17 28.36
CA GLY A 795 3.32 8.00 29.28
C GLY A 795 4.27 6.84 28.97
N LEU A 796 4.02 6.04 27.92
CA LEU A 796 4.96 4.98 27.52
C LEU A 796 6.25 5.58 26.96
N PRO A 797 7.43 5.30 27.57
CA PRO A 797 8.71 5.89 27.16
C PRO A 797 8.98 5.74 25.66
N GLN A 798 8.65 4.57 25.10
CA GLN A 798 8.85 4.26 23.68
C GLN A 798 7.96 5.02 22.70
N LEU A 799 6.94 5.72 23.19
CA LEU A 799 6.05 6.55 22.39
C LEU A 799 6.19 8.05 22.71
N GLN A 800 7.13 8.43 23.59
CA GLN A 800 7.46 9.84 23.92
C GLN A 800 8.43 10.48 22.92
N HIS A 801 8.23 10.19 21.63
CA HIS A 801 8.95 10.83 20.54
C HIS A 801 7.97 11.61 19.69
N VAL A 802 8.41 12.74 19.13
CA VAL A 802 7.62 13.51 18.16
C VAL A 802 7.24 12.60 16.99
N ALA A 803 5.97 12.60 16.63
CA ALA A 803 5.46 11.86 15.51
C ALA A 803 5.94 12.50 14.20
N MET A 804 6.70 11.74 13.41
CA MET A 804 7.30 12.21 12.17
C MET A 804 7.10 11.21 11.04
N HIS A 805 6.93 11.70 9.83
CA HIS A 805 6.97 10.90 8.61
C HIS A 805 7.72 11.63 7.49
N GLN A 806 8.17 10.89 6.48
CA GLN A 806 8.82 11.46 5.31
C GLN A 806 7.83 11.54 4.15
N VAL A 807 7.76 12.71 3.53
CA VAL A 807 6.99 12.91 2.29
C VAL A 807 7.98 13.13 1.17
N THR A 808 7.78 12.45 0.03
CA THR A 808 8.55 12.64 -1.21
C THR A 808 7.62 13.14 -2.31
N MET A 809 8.01 14.20 -3.01
CA MET A 809 7.22 14.86 -4.07
C MET A 809 7.18 14.05 -5.36
N THR A 810 6.63 12.84 -5.33
CA THR A 810 6.65 11.87 -6.44
C THR A 810 5.62 12.16 -7.53
N THR A 811 4.57 12.94 -7.23
CA THR A 811 3.52 13.35 -8.19
C THR A 811 3.41 14.86 -8.27
N TYR A 812 2.94 15.36 -9.42
CA TYR A 812 2.77 16.80 -9.65
C TYR A 812 1.71 17.42 -8.75
N GLN A 813 0.63 16.69 -8.46
CA GLN A 813 -0.42 17.14 -7.54
C GLN A 813 0.11 17.29 -6.11
N LEU A 814 0.86 16.30 -5.61
CA LEU A 814 1.47 16.36 -4.28
C LEU A 814 2.47 17.53 -4.20
N TRP A 815 3.27 17.73 -5.25
CA TRP A 815 4.15 18.90 -5.34
C TRP A 815 3.38 20.21 -5.37
N GLN A 816 2.30 20.34 -6.15
CA GLN A 816 1.49 21.56 -6.17
C GLN A 816 0.90 21.91 -4.80
N GLN A 817 0.51 20.90 -4.02
CA GLN A 817 0.01 21.08 -2.65
C GLN A 817 1.10 21.58 -1.69
N ASN A 818 2.36 21.30 -1.97
CA ASN A 818 3.50 21.57 -1.09
C ASN A 818 4.53 22.53 -1.71
N LYS A 819 4.26 23.14 -2.87
CA LYS A 819 5.24 23.93 -3.63
C LYS A 819 5.87 25.08 -2.84
N ASP A 820 5.10 25.64 -1.89
CA ASP A 820 5.49 26.80 -1.10
C ASP A 820 6.49 26.43 0.02
N THR A 821 6.68 25.12 0.30
CA THR A 821 7.75 24.60 1.18
C THR A 821 9.16 24.76 0.60
N GLY A 822 9.26 25.04 -0.71
CA GLY A 822 10.53 25.10 -1.45
C GLY A 822 11.03 23.75 -1.97
N ALA A 823 10.34 22.63 -1.68
CA ALA A 823 10.73 21.31 -2.16
C ALA A 823 10.61 21.18 -3.69
N GLY A 824 11.67 20.69 -4.33
CA GLY A 824 11.67 20.34 -5.75
C GLY A 824 10.91 19.03 -6.06
N PRO A 825 10.62 18.74 -7.34
CA PRO A 825 10.08 17.44 -7.75
C PRO A 825 10.99 16.29 -7.31
N PHE A 826 10.40 15.19 -6.81
CA PHE A 826 11.10 14.06 -6.18
C PHE A 826 11.95 14.42 -4.94
N GLY A 827 11.99 15.69 -4.53
CA GLY A 827 12.53 16.10 -3.23
C GLY A 827 11.68 15.58 -2.08
N PHE A 828 12.27 15.54 -0.88
CA PHE A 828 11.68 14.98 0.31
C PHE A 828 12.00 15.80 1.55
N PHE A 829 11.07 15.79 2.50
CA PHE A 829 11.21 16.48 3.78
C PHE A 829 10.46 15.74 4.88
N THR A 830 10.76 16.09 6.13
CA THR A 830 10.10 15.52 7.31
C THR A 830 8.85 16.33 7.61
N VAL A 831 7.73 15.64 7.85
CA VAL A 831 6.44 16.22 8.25
C VAL A 831 6.08 15.77 9.65
N MET A 832 5.61 16.71 10.46
CA MET A 832 4.98 16.46 11.75
C MET A 832 3.48 16.75 11.64
N PRO A 833 2.62 15.87 12.17
CA PRO A 833 1.18 15.99 12.04
C PRO A 833 0.65 17.21 12.80
N ALA A 834 -0.52 17.71 12.36
CA ALA A 834 -1.20 18.81 13.01
C ALA A 834 -1.63 18.47 14.44
N LEU A 835 -1.61 19.48 15.30
CA LEU A 835 -2.23 19.41 16.63
C LEU A 835 -3.75 19.49 16.47
N GLY A 836 -4.45 18.53 17.07
CA GLY A 836 -5.91 18.62 17.21
C GLY A 836 -6.31 19.71 18.22
N PRO A 837 -7.60 20.13 18.24
CA PRO A 837 -8.07 21.16 19.17
C PRO A 837 -7.72 20.85 20.63
N PHE A 838 -7.83 19.58 21.03
CA PHE A 838 -7.50 19.14 22.37
C PHE A 838 -6.00 19.26 22.68
N GLU A 839 -5.14 18.82 21.76
CA GLU A 839 -3.68 18.85 21.94
C GLU A 839 -3.17 20.29 21.96
N ALA A 840 -3.68 21.13 21.07
CA ALA A 840 -3.36 22.56 21.05
C ALA A 840 -3.77 23.23 22.36
N SER A 841 -4.99 23.00 22.87
CA SER A 841 -5.43 23.57 24.14
C SER A 841 -4.61 23.10 25.35
N GLY A 842 -4.20 21.83 25.40
CA GLY A 842 -3.31 21.35 26.46
C GLY A 842 -1.94 22.03 26.42
N LYS A 843 -1.35 22.18 25.23
CA LYS A 843 -0.04 22.84 25.07
C LYS A 843 -0.09 24.35 25.29
N MET A 844 -1.18 25.01 24.93
CA MET A 844 -1.44 26.41 25.31
C MET A 844 -1.39 26.59 26.83
N HIS A 845 -2.01 25.66 27.54
CA HIS A 845 -2.15 25.70 28.99
C HIS A 845 -0.81 25.54 29.70
N GLU A 846 -0.05 24.50 29.33
CA GLU A 846 1.31 24.26 29.82
C GLU A 846 2.21 25.49 29.58
N TRP A 847 2.07 26.14 28.42
CA TRP A 847 2.81 27.34 28.05
C TRP A 847 2.45 28.57 28.91
N GLU A 848 1.18 28.75 29.29
CA GLU A 848 0.72 29.84 30.15
C GLU A 848 1.19 29.68 31.60
N ILE A 849 1.16 28.45 32.13
CA ILE A 849 1.67 28.13 33.48
C ILE A 849 3.18 28.42 33.55
N ALA A 850 3.95 27.98 32.55
CA ALA A 850 5.41 28.15 32.53
C ALA A 850 5.86 29.63 32.54
N ARG A 851 4.97 30.59 32.24
CA ARG A 851 5.25 32.04 32.25
C ARG A 851 4.67 32.79 33.46
N GLY A 852 4.29 32.08 34.52
CA GLY A 852 3.79 32.69 35.75
C GLY A 852 2.30 33.03 35.72
N GLY A 853 1.52 32.35 34.86
CA GLY A 853 0.06 32.33 34.97
C GLY A 853 -0.38 31.77 36.33
N ASN A 854 -1.61 32.08 36.75
CA ASN A 854 -2.17 31.57 38.01
C ASN A 854 -2.39 30.04 37.90
N GLU A 855 -1.39 29.27 38.34
CA GLU A 855 -1.32 27.81 38.33
C GLU A 855 -2.56 27.18 38.99
N GLU A 856 -3.07 27.77 40.07
CA GLU A 856 -4.25 27.28 40.80
C GLU A 856 -5.55 27.46 39.99
N GLN A 857 -5.69 28.60 39.32
CA GLN A 857 -6.83 28.88 38.44
C GLN A 857 -6.76 28.03 37.16
N ALA A 858 -5.55 27.81 36.66
CA ALA A 858 -5.25 27.01 35.49
C ALA A 858 -5.57 25.52 35.74
N GLU A 859 -4.97 24.92 36.77
CA GLU A 859 -5.25 23.53 37.17
C GLU A 859 -6.73 23.30 37.47
N ARG A 860 -7.41 24.27 38.10
CA ARG A 860 -8.85 24.17 38.36
C ARG A 860 -9.65 24.09 37.06
N VAL A 861 -9.37 24.95 36.07
CA VAL A 861 -10.08 24.93 34.78
C VAL A 861 -9.79 23.66 33.99
N PHE A 862 -8.54 23.17 34.02
CA PHE A 862 -8.16 21.92 33.35
C PHE A 862 -8.79 20.69 34.01
N ARG A 863 -8.75 20.58 35.35
CA ARG A 863 -9.45 19.52 36.09
C ARG A 863 -10.95 19.58 35.89
N GLU A 864 -11.57 20.76 35.96
CA GLU A 864 -13.00 20.92 35.67
C GLU A 864 -13.34 20.48 34.24
N TRP A 865 -12.45 20.71 33.28
CA TRP A 865 -12.63 20.26 31.89
C TRP A 865 -12.45 18.75 31.76
N GLU A 866 -11.40 18.15 32.35
CA GLU A 866 -11.17 16.71 32.36
C GLU A 866 -12.33 15.98 33.03
N GLU A 867 -12.75 16.45 34.20
CA GLU A 867 -13.92 15.94 34.92
C GLU A 867 -15.19 16.09 34.08
N ARG A 868 -15.40 17.21 33.39
CA ARG A 868 -16.54 17.39 32.48
C ARG A 868 -16.48 16.43 31.29
N GLN A 869 -15.31 16.16 30.71
CA GLN A 869 -15.19 15.17 29.64
C GLN A 869 -15.36 13.74 30.14
N GLU A 870 -14.84 13.41 31.32
CA GLU A 870 -15.00 12.12 31.98
C GLU A 870 -16.48 11.88 32.30
N GLN A 871 -17.15 12.87 32.92
CA GLN A 871 -18.58 12.86 33.22
C GLN A 871 -19.41 12.74 31.95
N ARG A 872 -19.05 13.47 30.89
CA ARG A 872 -19.71 13.38 29.57
C ARG A 872 -19.54 12.01 28.92
N ARG A 873 -18.32 11.44 28.96
CA ARG A 873 -18.02 10.10 28.47
C ARG A 873 -18.85 9.08 29.23
N HIS A 874 -18.86 9.15 30.57
CA HIS A 874 -19.66 8.28 31.42
C HIS A 874 -21.16 8.44 31.19
N ALA A 875 -21.67 9.67 31.04
CA ALA A 875 -23.09 9.93 30.78
C ALA A 875 -23.52 9.36 29.41
N THR A 876 -22.68 9.55 28.38
CA THR A 876 -22.90 9.01 27.03
C THR A 876 -22.86 7.48 27.04
N GLU A 877 -21.87 6.89 27.70
CA GLU A 877 -21.72 5.43 27.81
C GLU A 877 -22.88 4.81 28.59
N ARG A 878 -23.26 5.39 29.74
CA ARG A 878 -24.40 4.94 30.55
C ARG A 878 -25.71 5.04 29.78
N TRP A 879 -25.96 6.16 29.11
CA TRP A 879 -27.19 6.35 28.35
C TRP A 879 -27.27 5.41 27.15
N GLU A 880 -26.22 5.30 26.34
CA GLU A 880 -26.22 4.39 25.19
C GLU A 880 -26.28 2.92 25.62
N THR A 881 -25.72 2.55 26.78
CA THR A 881 -25.83 1.20 27.35
C THR A 881 -27.25 0.91 27.85
N LEU A 882 -27.84 1.80 28.67
CA LEU A 882 -29.20 1.63 29.19
C LEU A 882 -30.24 1.65 28.08
N LYS A 883 -30.11 2.59 27.15
CA LYS A 883 -30.95 2.66 25.94
C LYS A 883 -30.84 1.38 25.14
N LYS A 884 -29.64 0.83 24.95
CA LYS A 884 -29.45 -0.45 24.23
C LYS A 884 -30.16 -1.58 24.96
N LEU A 885 -29.95 -1.76 26.27
CA LEU A 885 -30.61 -2.80 27.08
C LEU A 885 -32.14 -2.75 26.93
N ILE A 886 -32.73 -1.56 27.09
CA ILE A 886 -34.18 -1.36 26.94
C ILE A 886 -34.66 -1.64 25.52
N MET A 887 -33.86 -1.27 24.52
CA MET A 887 -34.22 -1.43 23.11
C MET A 887 -34.07 -2.87 22.60
N ASP A 888 -33.10 -3.63 23.13
CA ASP A 888 -32.88 -5.04 22.82
C ASP A 888 -34.08 -5.89 23.31
N GLU A 889 -34.70 -5.51 24.43
CA GLU A 889 -35.95 -6.10 24.93
C GLU A 889 -37.22 -5.61 24.19
N GLY A 890 -37.08 -4.87 23.09
CA GLY A 890 -38.20 -4.40 22.25
C GLY A 890 -38.73 -3.00 22.58
N GLY A 891 -38.13 -2.29 23.53
CA GLY A 891 -38.51 -0.94 23.97
C GLY A 891 -39.76 -0.91 24.86
N ILE A 892 -40.10 0.26 25.40
CA ILE A 892 -41.18 0.43 26.37
C ILE A 892 -42.50 0.73 25.65
N ARG A 893 -43.57 -0.02 25.97
CA ARG A 893 -44.92 0.22 25.46
C ARG A 893 -45.42 1.57 25.96
N ARG A 894 -46.09 2.34 25.09
CA ARG A 894 -46.78 3.56 25.52
C ARG A 894 -47.85 3.21 26.56
N SER A 895 -47.78 3.88 27.70
CA SER A 895 -48.80 3.87 28.74
C SER A 895 -49.26 5.30 28.98
N GLU A 896 -50.53 5.48 29.38
CA GLU A 896 -51.02 6.77 29.88
C GLU A 896 -50.65 6.98 31.35
N ASP A 897 -50.35 5.89 32.08
CA ASP A 897 -50.05 5.90 33.50
C ASP A 897 -48.59 6.26 33.82
N TYR A 898 -47.70 6.23 32.82
CA TYR A 898 -46.25 6.37 33.02
C TYR A 898 -45.58 7.30 31.98
N ASP A 899 -44.74 8.24 32.44
CA ASP A 899 -43.96 9.13 31.58
C ASP A 899 -42.69 8.42 31.07
N ILE A 900 -42.62 8.18 29.76
CA ILE A 900 -41.59 7.35 29.13
C ILE A 900 -40.83 8.18 28.06
N PRO A 901 -39.48 8.16 28.04
CA PRO A 901 -38.73 8.85 27.01
C PRO A 901 -39.12 8.40 25.60
N LYS A 902 -39.48 9.34 24.72
CA LYS A 902 -39.92 9.07 23.33
C LYS A 902 -38.98 8.14 22.56
N VAL A 903 -37.67 8.27 22.77
CA VAL A 903 -36.63 7.46 22.12
C VAL A 903 -36.69 5.98 22.50
N LEU A 904 -37.14 5.66 23.72
CA LEU A 904 -37.32 4.31 24.25
C LEU A 904 -38.72 3.75 23.98
N SER A 905 -39.68 4.61 23.63
CA SER A 905 -41.08 4.22 23.40
C SER A 905 -41.27 3.45 22.09
N ARG A 906 -41.96 2.31 22.14
CA ARG A 906 -42.32 1.50 20.96
C ARG A 906 -43.78 1.04 21.01
N LYS A 907 -44.47 1.06 19.87
CA LYS A 907 -45.89 0.67 19.77
C LYS A 907 -46.16 -0.78 20.19
N LYS A 908 -45.19 -1.68 19.95
CA LYS A 908 -45.22 -3.10 20.34
C LYS A 908 -44.24 -3.41 21.49
N GLY A 909 -43.78 -2.40 22.22
CA GLY A 909 -42.85 -2.59 23.34
C GLY A 909 -43.45 -3.41 24.48
N LEU A 910 -42.61 -3.74 25.47
CA LEU A 910 -43.00 -4.38 26.71
C LEU A 910 -43.67 -3.37 27.67
N PRO A 911 -44.69 -3.79 28.45
CA PRO A 911 -45.18 -3.01 29.58
C PRO A 911 -44.03 -2.61 30.53
N VAL A 912 -44.11 -1.43 31.15
CA VAL A 912 -43.05 -0.85 31.99
C VAL A 912 -42.71 -1.78 33.17
N ASP A 913 -43.73 -2.37 33.77
CA ASP A 913 -43.65 -3.33 34.88
C ASP A 913 -42.86 -4.58 34.53
N VAL A 914 -43.12 -5.16 33.36
CA VAL A 914 -42.37 -6.33 32.87
C VAL A 914 -40.90 -5.97 32.62
N LEU A 915 -40.64 -4.79 32.06
CA LEU A 915 -39.27 -4.35 31.77
C LEU A 915 -38.51 -3.99 33.05
N ALA A 916 -39.18 -3.40 34.04
CA ALA A 916 -38.62 -3.11 35.36
C ALA A 916 -38.16 -4.41 36.04
N GLU A 917 -39.00 -5.45 36.05
CA GLU A 917 -38.66 -6.75 36.62
C GLU A 917 -37.49 -7.43 35.89
N LEU A 918 -37.50 -7.42 34.54
CA LEU A 918 -36.40 -8.00 33.74
C LEU A 918 -35.05 -7.32 33.99
N LEU A 919 -35.06 -6.03 34.27
CA LEU A 919 -33.85 -5.24 34.56
C LEU A 919 -33.54 -5.17 36.07
N GLY A 920 -34.25 -5.94 36.90
CA GLY A 920 -33.98 -6.11 38.32
C GLY A 920 -34.48 -4.98 39.23
N PHE A 921 -35.45 -4.18 38.77
CA PHE A 921 -36.10 -3.14 39.57
C PHE A 921 -37.37 -3.70 40.23
N GLY A 922 -37.61 -3.33 41.50
CA GLY A 922 -38.75 -3.83 42.27
C GLY A 922 -40.09 -3.19 41.88
N TYR A 923 -40.05 -1.99 41.30
CA TYR A 923 -41.25 -1.23 40.92
C TYR A 923 -41.06 -0.47 39.59
N PRO A 924 -42.12 -0.30 38.77
CA PRO A 924 -42.06 0.43 37.50
C PRO A 924 -41.59 1.88 37.64
N ASP A 925 -41.99 2.56 38.71
CA ASP A 925 -41.65 3.96 38.98
C ASP A 925 -40.16 4.14 39.27
N GLU A 926 -39.57 3.22 40.04
CA GLU A 926 -38.13 3.21 40.37
C GLU A 926 -37.28 3.01 39.11
N PHE A 927 -37.73 2.10 38.23
CA PHE A 927 -37.11 1.87 36.93
C PHE A 927 -37.17 3.11 36.05
N LEU A 928 -38.35 3.75 35.91
CA LEU A 928 -38.48 4.94 35.07
C LEU A 928 -37.74 6.15 35.65
N GLU A 929 -37.69 6.28 36.97
CA GLU A 929 -36.88 7.31 37.63
C GLU A 929 -35.40 7.12 37.30
N HIS A 930 -34.88 5.88 37.36
CA HIS A 930 -33.52 5.57 36.94
C HIS A 930 -33.27 5.91 35.46
N VAL A 931 -34.19 5.53 34.58
CA VAL A 931 -34.12 5.84 33.13
C VAL A 931 -34.05 7.33 32.87
N TRP A 932 -34.93 8.10 33.51
CA TRP A 932 -34.93 9.55 33.37
C TRP A 932 -33.74 10.21 34.03
N ALA A 933 -33.21 9.68 35.13
CA ALA A 933 -31.99 10.17 35.75
C ALA A 933 -30.78 10.03 34.82
N VAL A 934 -30.61 8.85 34.19
CA VAL A 934 -29.53 8.61 33.23
C VAL A 934 -29.72 9.45 31.97
N LYS A 935 -30.96 9.58 31.48
CA LYS A 935 -31.26 10.43 30.31
C LYS A 935 -31.01 11.91 30.60
N ARG A 936 -31.42 12.43 31.75
CA ARG A 936 -31.20 13.84 32.12
C ARG A 936 -29.70 14.15 32.22
N ALA A 937 -28.91 13.25 32.81
CA ALA A 937 -27.46 13.39 32.84
C ALA A 937 -26.83 13.42 31.44
N TRP A 938 -27.40 12.68 30.49
CA TRP A 938 -26.99 12.71 29.09
C TRP A 938 -27.49 13.96 28.34
N ASP A 939 -28.74 14.36 28.51
CA ASP A 939 -29.32 15.56 27.88
C ASP A 939 -28.64 16.84 28.38
N SER A 940 -28.21 16.88 29.65
CA SER A 940 -27.43 17.99 30.22
C SER A 940 -25.95 17.94 29.83
N SER A 941 -25.52 16.93 29.06
CA SER A 941 -24.18 16.87 28.48
C SER A 941 -24.17 17.58 27.12
N PRO A 942 -23.36 18.63 26.91
CA PRO A 942 -23.34 19.37 25.63
C PRO A 942 -22.94 18.49 24.44
N ILE A 943 -23.45 18.81 23.23
CA ILE A 943 -23.29 18.05 21.96
C ILE A 943 -21.81 18.07 21.47
N LEU A 944 -21.41 17.11 20.63
CA LEU A 944 -20.02 16.85 20.15
C LEU A 944 -19.34 17.97 19.36
N GLU A 945 -19.99 19.12 19.16
CA GLU A 945 -19.35 20.33 18.68
C GLU A 945 -19.14 21.28 19.87
N PRO A 946 -17.98 21.96 20.00
CA PRO A 946 -17.86 23.03 20.98
C PRO A 946 -19.01 24.01 20.72
N GLU A 947 -19.76 24.39 21.75
CA GLU A 947 -20.75 25.45 21.54
C GLU A 947 -20.02 26.70 21.01
N PRO A 948 -20.64 27.50 20.14
CA PRO A 948 -20.11 28.81 19.75
C PRO A 948 -19.74 29.66 20.98
N SER A 949 -20.50 29.51 22.08
CA SER A 949 -20.28 30.15 23.36
C SER A 949 -18.98 29.71 24.07
N THR A 950 -18.52 28.47 23.86
CA THR A 950 -17.21 28.01 24.36
C THR A 950 -16.09 28.51 23.45
N GLN A 951 -16.28 28.57 22.13
CA GLN A 951 -15.31 29.25 21.24
C GLN A 951 -15.19 30.75 21.50
N GLU A 952 -16.26 31.45 21.88
CA GLU A 952 -16.24 32.87 22.25
C GLU A 952 -15.63 33.09 23.65
N MET A 953 -16.01 32.30 24.65
CA MET A 953 -15.48 32.41 26.02
C MET A 953 -14.00 32.03 26.09
N TYR A 954 -13.58 31.03 25.32
CA TYR A 954 -12.16 30.70 25.16
C TYR A 954 -11.48 31.67 24.18
N GLY A 955 -12.12 32.17 23.12
CA GLY A 955 -11.54 33.18 22.23
C GLY A 955 -11.13 34.47 22.95
N ASP A 956 -11.91 34.91 23.94
CA ASP A 956 -11.59 36.07 24.80
C ASP A 956 -10.54 35.77 25.89
N TYR A 957 -10.40 34.51 26.31
CA TYR A 957 -9.36 34.07 27.24
C TYR A 957 -8.02 33.78 26.52
N LEU A 958 -8.08 33.23 25.30
CA LEU A 958 -6.98 32.73 24.47
C LEU A 958 -6.36 33.79 23.55
N SER A 959 -7.02 34.95 23.35
CA SER A 959 -6.50 36.09 22.57
C SER A 959 -5.67 37.08 23.39
N LYS A 960 -5.49 36.81 24.69
CA LYS A 960 -4.74 37.68 25.60
C LYS A 960 -3.26 37.60 25.28
N ALA A 961 -2.72 38.70 24.80
CA ALA A 961 -1.29 38.86 24.70
C ALA A 961 -0.77 39.42 26.03
N TYR A 962 0.37 38.88 26.47
CA TYR A 962 1.03 39.30 27.69
C TYR A 962 2.06 40.37 27.36
N ALA A 963 2.20 41.39 28.21
CA ALA A 963 3.30 42.35 28.10
C ALA A 963 4.57 41.72 28.69
N SER A 964 5.66 41.65 27.92
CA SER A 964 6.97 41.30 28.46
C SER A 964 7.46 42.40 29.42
N GLU A 965 8.46 42.11 30.25
CA GLU A 965 9.13 43.12 31.11
C GLU A 965 9.67 44.33 30.31
N ASN A 966 9.84 44.18 28.99
CA ASN A 966 10.31 45.21 28.06
C ASN A 966 9.18 45.87 27.24
N GLY A 967 7.91 45.53 27.48
CA GLY A 967 6.75 46.09 26.78
C GLY A 967 6.39 45.43 25.44
N GLU A 968 6.98 44.30 25.08
CA GLU A 968 6.63 43.55 23.87
C GLU A 968 5.41 42.65 24.10
N ARG A 969 4.51 42.63 23.11
CA ARG A 969 3.27 41.85 23.13
C ARG A 969 3.57 40.39 22.77
N ILE A 970 3.61 39.50 23.76
CA ILE A 970 3.85 38.05 23.56
C ILE A 970 2.51 37.34 23.34
N VAL A 971 2.35 36.75 22.16
CA VAL A 971 1.17 35.98 21.76
C VAL A 971 1.43 34.49 22.01
N ASN A 972 0.42 33.76 22.53
CA ASN A 972 0.50 32.32 22.74
C ASN A 972 0.74 31.61 21.38
N PRO A 973 1.86 30.88 21.19
CA PRO A 973 2.24 30.30 19.91
C PRO A 973 1.34 29.13 19.49
N TYR A 974 0.46 28.66 20.38
CA TYR A 974 -0.50 27.61 20.09
C TYR A 974 -1.89 28.15 19.67
N SER A 975 -2.12 29.47 19.72
CA SER A 975 -3.41 30.15 19.47
C SER A 975 -4.00 29.97 18.08
N ASP A 976 -3.18 29.73 17.07
CA ASP A 976 -3.60 29.71 15.66
C ASP A 976 -3.06 28.51 14.87
N ILE A 977 -2.60 27.45 15.56
CA ILE A 977 -1.97 26.28 14.93
C ILE A 977 -2.83 25.00 14.92
N THR A 978 -4.05 25.06 15.46
CA THR A 978 -4.97 23.91 15.44
C THR A 978 -5.26 23.52 13.99
N GLY A 979 -5.02 22.25 13.63
CA GLY A 979 -5.20 21.76 12.26
C GLY A 979 -4.07 22.14 11.28
N VAL A 980 -3.00 22.81 11.75
CA VAL A 980 -1.84 23.16 10.93
C VAL A 980 -0.75 22.10 11.09
N ALA A 981 -0.32 21.48 9.98
CA ALA A 981 0.82 20.57 9.96
C ALA A 981 2.15 21.34 9.90
N PHE A 982 3.25 20.65 10.22
CA PHE A 982 4.59 21.25 10.22
C PHE A 982 5.54 20.47 9.33
N TYR A 983 6.56 21.15 8.80
CA TYR A 983 7.59 20.53 8.00
C TYR A 983 8.98 21.03 8.38
N ALA A 984 9.99 20.20 8.13
CA ALA A 984 11.40 20.54 8.33
C ALA A 984 12.25 19.79 7.29
N PRO A 985 13.53 20.17 7.10
CA PRO A 985 14.47 19.35 6.34
C PRO A 985 14.52 17.91 6.85
N ARG A 986 15.02 16.98 6.05
CA ARG A 986 15.09 15.56 6.45
C ARG A 986 15.87 15.40 7.76
N GLY A 987 15.24 14.79 8.76
CA GLY A 987 15.84 14.37 10.03
C GLY A 987 15.54 12.91 10.36
N GLN A 988 16.40 12.29 11.17
CA GLN A 988 16.18 10.94 11.71
C GLN A 988 15.53 10.99 13.09
N CYS A 989 15.80 12.02 13.89
CA CYS A 989 15.10 12.35 15.12
C CYS A 989 14.69 13.84 15.14
N PHE A 990 13.90 14.23 16.14
CA PHE A 990 13.46 15.62 16.27
C PHE A 990 14.63 16.57 16.55
N GLU A 991 15.66 16.13 17.27
CA GLU A 991 16.84 16.95 17.56
C GLU A 991 17.60 17.38 16.30
N ASP A 992 17.63 16.54 15.25
CA ASP A 992 18.27 16.87 13.97
C ASP A 992 17.64 18.10 13.28
N ILE A 993 16.35 18.32 13.55
CA ILE A 993 15.49 19.30 12.90
C ILE A 993 15.02 20.42 13.83
N ARG A 994 15.35 20.33 15.12
CA ARG A 994 15.04 21.37 16.11
C ARG A 994 15.57 22.73 15.62
N GLY A 995 14.72 23.76 15.72
CA GLY A 995 15.02 25.10 15.21
C GLY A 995 14.92 25.28 13.68
N LYS A 996 14.58 24.23 12.92
CA LYS A 996 14.34 24.29 11.46
C LYS A 996 12.88 24.01 11.08
N VAL A 997 12.02 23.79 12.08
CA VAL A 997 10.61 23.45 11.89
C VAL A 997 9.82 24.67 11.45
N ARG A 998 8.99 24.48 10.44
CA ARG A 998 8.14 25.52 9.85
C ARG A 998 6.69 25.09 9.81
N ARG A 999 5.79 26.06 9.95
CA ARG A 999 4.35 25.85 9.71
C ARG A 999 4.08 25.63 8.24
N MET A 1000 3.18 24.69 7.90
CA MET A 1000 2.84 24.40 6.51
C MET A 1000 1.96 25.47 5.84
N ASP A 1001 1.28 26.31 6.62
CA ASP A 1001 0.39 27.37 6.12
C ASP A 1001 1.09 28.73 5.93
N THR A 1002 1.95 29.15 6.87
CA THR A 1002 2.66 30.44 6.85
C THR A 1002 4.14 30.33 6.49
N HIS A 1003 4.73 29.13 6.54
CA HIS A 1003 6.16 28.86 6.37
C HIS A 1003 7.08 29.54 7.39
N GLU A 1004 6.51 30.15 8.43
CA GLU A 1004 7.24 30.73 9.54
C GLU A 1004 7.93 29.64 10.37
N LEU A 1005 9.13 29.96 10.84
CA LEU A 1005 9.84 29.10 11.79
C LEU A 1005 9.07 29.09 13.11
N VAL A 1006 8.91 27.90 13.67
CA VAL A 1006 8.27 27.72 14.97
C VAL A 1006 9.12 26.80 15.83
N ASP A 1007 9.14 27.12 17.12
CA ASP A 1007 9.72 26.29 18.15
C ASP A 1007 8.63 26.04 19.20
N ILE A 1008 7.88 24.97 18.96
CA ILE A 1008 6.75 24.55 19.79
C ILE A 1008 6.86 23.06 20.07
N GLU A 1009 6.11 22.60 21.06
CA GLU A 1009 5.94 21.18 21.29
C GLU A 1009 5.01 20.57 20.24
N HIS A 1010 5.46 19.48 19.65
CA HIS A 1010 4.73 18.78 18.59
C HIS A 1010 4.02 17.54 19.13
N LYS A 1011 3.10 17.02 18.30
CA LYS A 1011 2.35 15.80 18.60
C LYS A 1011 3.30 14.62 18.78
N MET A 1012 3.12 13.87 19.87
CA MET A 1012 3.89 12.66 20.15
C MET A 1012 3.33 11.44 19.40
N LEU A 1013 4.14 10.39 19.26
CA LEU A 1013 3.71 9.08 18.76
C LEU A 1013 2.58 8.50 19.62
N ALA A 1014 2.64 8.65 20.95
CA ALA A 1014 1.59 8.19 21.86
C ALA A 1014 0.21 8.77 21.50
N GLN A 1015 0.17 10.07 21.26
CA GLN A 1015 -1.04 10.80 20.87
C GLN A 1015 -1.53 10.37 19.47
N SER A 1016 -0.59 10.21 18.54
CA SER A 1016 -0.88 9.78 17.16
C SER A 1016 -1.35 8.32 17.06
N LEU A 1017 -0.94 7.47 18.01
CA LEU A 1017 -1.29 6.06 18.08
C LEU A 1017 -2.34 5.75 19.15
N SER A 1018 -2.89 6.75 19.82
CA SER A 1018 -3.91 6.59 20.89
C SER A 1018 -5.11 5.72 20.45
N GLY A 1019 -5.45 5.76 19.16
CA GLY A 1019 -6.48 4.93 18.53
C GLY A 1019 -6.03 3.53 18.08
N TYR A 1020 -4.73 3.25 18.02
CA TYR A 1020 -4.15 2.05 17.41
C TYR A 1020 -4.64 0.75 18.08
N CYS A 1021 -4.67 0.73 19.41
CA CYS A 1021 -5.15 -0.39 20.23
C CYS A 1021 -6.65 -0.32 20.55
N ARG A 1022 -7.25 0.87 20.48
CA ARG A 1022 -8.63 1.15 20.92
C ARG A 1022 -9.66 0.97 19.82
N TYR A 1023 -9.36 1.42 18.60
CA TYR A 1023 -10.28 1.39 17.47
C TYR A 1023 -9.92 0.25 16.51
N PRO A 1024 -10.59 -0.91 16.62
CA PRO A 1024 -10.45 -1.96 15.60
C PRO A 1024 -10.93 -1.45 14.22
N CYS A 1025 -11.72 -0.36 14.20
CA CYS A 1025 -12.28 0.28 13.02
C CYS A 1025 -11.38 1.16 12.19
N TRP A 1026 -10.14 1.35 12.62
CA TRP A 1026 -9.12 1.89 11.72
C TRP A 1026 -8.61 0.83 10.72
N LYS A 1027 -9.37 -0.26 10.55
CA LYS A 1027 -9.85 -0.84 9.27
C LYS A 1027 -11.08 -1.82 9.37
N MET A 1028 -11.78 -1.99 10.51
CA MET A 1028 -13.08 -2.73 10.60
C MET A 1028 -14.10 -2.20 11.63
N ALA A 1029 -15.36 -2.00 11.25
CA ALA A 1029 -16.44 -1.60 12.16
C ALA A 1029 -16.48 -2.36 13.51
N ASN A 1030 -16.85 -1.62 14.55
CA ASN A 1030 -16.82 -1.98 15.97
C ASN A 1030 -17.57 -3.28 16.33
N PRO A 1031 -16.90 -4.30 16.85
CA PRO A 1031 -17.41 -5.00 18.01
C PRO A 1031 -17.19 -4.10 19.24
N LYS A 1032 -18.27 -3.80 19.96
CA LYS A 1032 -18.18 -3.17 21.29
C LYS A 1032 -17.61 -4.13 22.35
N ASP A 1033 -17.48 -5.39 21.97
CA ASP A 1033 -17.21 -6.49 22.89
C ASP A 1033 -15.72 -6.86 22.89
N VAL A 1034 -15.22 -7.16 24.08
CA VAL A 1034 -13.93 -7.82 24.32
C VAL A 1034 -14.18 -9.32 24.19
N GLY A 1035 -13.38 -10.03 23.40
CA GLY A 1035 -13.49 -11.47 23.20
C GLY A 1035 -13.97 -11.91 21.82
N TRP A 1036 -14.85 -12.91 21.78
CA TRP A 1036 -15.28 -13.55 20.54
C TRP A 1036 -16.12 -12.62 19.67
N LEU A 1037 -15.67 -12.36 18.44
CA LEU A 1037 -16.37 -11.52 17.49
C LEU A 1037 -17.48 -12.31 16.80
N ARG A 1038 -18.72 -11.80 16.86
CA ARG A 1038 -19.83 -12.34 16.08
C ARG A 1038 -19.80 -11.77 14.67
N ARG A 1039 -20.11 -12.60 13.67
CA ARG A 1039 -20.30 -12.13 12.29
C ARG A 1039 -21.50 -11.19 12.24
N ARG A 1040 -21.36 -10.11 11.46
CA ARG A 1040 -22.41 -9.14 11.27
C ARG A 1040 -23.34 -9.60 10.16
N ARG A 1041 -24.65 -9.48 10.37
CA ARG A 1041 -25.65 -9.60 9.30
C ARG A 1041 -25.75 -8.28 8.54
N VAL A 1042 -25.65 -8.36 7.23
CA VAL A 1042 -25.63 -7.21 6.32
C VAL A 1042 -26.78 -7.31 5.34
N ARG A 1043 -27.55 -6.22 5.21
CA ARG A 1043 -28.56 -6.04 4.18
C ARG A 1043 -28.04 -5.12 3.09
N VAL A 1044 -27.77 -5.68 1.92
CA VAL A 1044 -27.35 -4.91 0.75
C VAL A 1044 -28.57 -4.21 0.15
N SER A 1045 -28.53 -2.89 0.05
CA SER A 1045 -29.60 -2.08 -0.57
C SER A 1045 -29.51 -2.08 -2.09
N ASN A 1046 -28.30 -1.91 -2.62
CA ASN A 1046 -28.01 -1.82 -4.04
C ASN A 1046 -26.51 -2.07 -4.28
N HIS A 1047 -26.18 -2.37 -5.54
CA HIS A 1047 -24.80 -2.41 -6.00
C HIS A 1047 -24.32 -1.03 -6.46
N VAL A 1048 -23.05 -0.73 -6.20
CA VAL A 1048 -22.32 0.43 -6.71
C VAL A 1048 -21.17 -0.11 -7.56
N HIS A 1049 -21.17 0.21 -8.85
CA HIS A 1049 -20.15 -0.26 -9.78
C HIS A 1049 -18.91 0.62 -9.67
N ILE A 1050 -17.76 -0.01 -9.49
CA ILE A 1050 -16.46 0.63 -9.34
C ILE A 1050 -15.43 0.05 -10.30
N GLY A 1051 -14.45 0.85 -10.70
CA GLY A 1051 -13.23 0.36 -11.35
C GLY A 1051 -12.22 -0.19 -10.33
N LYS A 1052 -10.95 -0.26 -10.70
CA LYS A 1052 -9.85 -0.54 -9.78
C LYS A 1052 -9.68 0.63 -8.81
N GLU A 1053 -10.21 0.44 -7.60
CA GLU A 1053 -10.15 1.31 -6.40
C GLU A 1053 -8.78 1.90 -6.04
N SER A 1054 -7.69 1.61 -6.75
CA SER A 1054 -6.36 2.02 -6.36
C SER A 1054 -6.19 3.53 -6.32
N ASN A 1055 -6.69 4.34 -7.26
CA ASN A 1055 -6.30 5.76 -7.25
C ASN A 1055 -7.00 6.58 -6.16
N GLN A 1056 -8.32 6.42 -5.96
CA GLN A 1056 -9.03 7.23 -4.95
C GLN A 1056 -8.63 6.85 -3.53
N VAL A 1057 -8.51 5.56 -3.23
CA VAL A 1057 -8.08 5.10 -1.90
C VAL A 1057 -6.59 5.35 -1.70
N LEU A 1058 -5.71 5.25 -2.71
CA LEU A 1058 -4.30 5.61 -2.56
C LEU A 1058 -4.10 7.12 -2.46
N GLU A 1059 -4.89 7.94 -3.16
CA GLU A 1059 -4.88 9.40 -3.01
C GLU A 1059 -5.42 9.80 -1.63
N GLU A 1060 -6.53 9.22 -1.18
CA GLU A 1060 -7.08 9.44 0.16
C GLU A 1060 -6.13 8.93 1.25
N THR A 1061 -5.53 7.75 1.06
CA THR A 1061 -4.52 7.21 1.98
C THR A 1061 -3.24 8.05 1.94
N ALA A 1062 -2.81 8.57 0.77
CA ALA A 1062 -1.66 9.46 0.64
C ALA A 1062 -1.94 10.83 1.28
N VAL A 1063 -3.16 11.33 1.21
CA VAL A 1063 -3.62 12.57 1.87
C VAL A 1063 -3.73 12.38 3.40
N GLU A 1064 -4.25 11.23 3.85
CA GLU A 1064 -4.29 10.82 5.26
C GLU A 1064 -2.88 10.60 5.83
N SER A 1065 -1.99 10.00 5.04
CA SER A 1065 -0.60 9.72 5.45
C SER A 1065 0.37 10.88 5.24
N ALA A 1066 0.01 11.91 4.48
CA ALA A 1066 0.78 13.16 4.34
C ALA A 1066 0.38 14.22 5.38
N GLY A 1067 -0.51 13.90 6.32
CA GLY A 1067 -0.91 14.81 7.40
C GLY A 1067 -1.63 16.08 6.96
N ILE A 1068 -2.18 16.11 5.74
CA ILE A 1068 -2.80 17.31 5.14
C ILE A 1068 -4.15 17.64 5.83
N LEU A 1069 -4.77 16.69 6.54
CA LEU A 1069 -6.02 16.87 7.28
C LEU A 1069 -6.08 16.05 8.57
N SER A 1070 -6.73 16.57 9.60
CA SER A 1070 -7.22 15.74 10.70
C SER A 1070 -8.35 14.81 10.20
N TYR A 1071 -8.59 13.67 10.86
CA TYR A 1071 -9.66 12.73 10.47
C TYR A 1071 -11.07 13.32 10.60
N ALA A 1072 -11.29 14.26 11.53
CA ALA A 1072 -12.54 15.02 11.61
C ALA A 1072 -12.70 15.91 10.37
N ASP A 1073 -11.59 16.53 9.93
CA ASP A 1073 -11.57 17.31 8.71
C ASP A 1073 -11.61 16.45 7.45
N SER A 1074 -11.14 15.19 7.44
CA SER A 1074 -11.21 14.30 6.27
C SER A 1074 -12.64 13.81 6.00
N ALA A 1075 -13.41 13.57 7.07
CA ALA A 1075 -14.85 13.33 6.99
C ALA A 1075 -15.63 14.57 6.49
N ASP A 1076 -15.18 15.78 6.82
CA ASP A 1076 -15.68 17.03 6.23
C ASP A 1076 -15.00 17.42 4.90
N TYR A 1077 -13.88 16.80 4.54
CA TYR A 1077 -13.14 17.02 3.30
C TYR A 1077 -13.80 16.30 2.12
N GLY A 1078 -14.44 15.16 2.41
CA GLY A 1078 -15.43 14.54 1.53
C GLY A 1078 -16.65 15.45 1.30
N ARG A 1079 -16.88 16.42 2.18
CA ARG A 1079 -17.82 17.54 2.01
C ARG A 1079 -17.11 18.83 1.56
N SER A 1080 -16.09 18.72 0.71
CA SER A 1080 -15.40 19.93 0.24
C SER A 1080 -16.22 20.66 -0.82
N VAL A 1081 -16.57 21.89 -0.47
CA VAL A 1081 -17.48 22.82 -1.15
C VAL A 1081 -18.95 22.53 -0.83
N PRO A 1082 -19.69 23.46 -0.18
CA PRO A 1082 -21.13 23.31 0.05
C PRO A 1082 -21.81 22.91 -1.26
N GLU A 1083 -22.69 21.90 -1.25
CA GLU A 1083 -23.40 21.45 -2.47
C GLU A 1083 -24.09 22.64 -3.19
N GLU A 1084 -24.50 23.65 -2.42
CA GLU A 1084 -25.05 24.93 -2.89
C GLU A 1084 -24.13 25.70 -3.84
N LEU A 1085 -22.81 25.54 -3.74
CA LEU A 1085 -21.84 26.18 -4.62
C LEU A 1085 -21.82 25.52 -6.01
N TRP A 1086 -22.21 24.25 -6.10
CA TRP A 1086 -22.25 23.50 -7.35
C TRP A 1086 -23.54 23.67 -8.14
N THR A 1087 -24.59 24.22 -7.52
CA THR A 1087 -25.82 24.62 -8.20
C THR A 1087 -25.71 25.98 -8.91
N LEU A 1088 -24.73 26.82 -8.54
CA LEU A 1088 -24.49 28.12 -9.18
C LEU A 1088 -23.92 27.98 -10.61
N PRO A 1089 -24.22 28.90 -11.55
CA PRO A 1089 -23.54 28.94 -12.84
C PRO A 1089 -22.02 29.10 -12.70
N VAL A 1090 -21.22 28.39 -13.52
CA VAL A 1090 -19.75 28.48 -13.49
C VAL A 1090 -19.26 29.92 -13.61
N MET A 1091 -19.96 30.75 -14.39
CA MET A 1091 -19.62 32.16 -14.56
C MET A 1091 -19.78 33.01 -13.31
N ASP A 1092 -20.78 32.72 -12.48
CA ASP A 1092 -21.00 33.48 -11.24
C ASP A 1092 -19.90 33.20 -10.23
N ILE A 1093 -19.47 31.93 -10.16
CA ILE A 1093 -18.35 31.53 -9.31
C ILE A 1093 -17.07 32.20 -9.81
N VAL A 1094 -16.82 32.23 -11.12
CA VAL A 1094 -15.64 32.90 -11.72
C VAL A 1094 -15.63 34.38 -11.33
N THR A 1095 -16.73 35.09 -11.55
CA THR A 1095 -16.84 36.53 -11.31
C THR A 1095 -16.65 36.88 -9.84
N ARG A 1096 -17.23 36.08 -8.93
CA ARG A 1096 -17.26 36.37 -7.50
C ARG A 1096 -16.04 35.86 -6.73
N THR A 1097 -15.34 34.83 -7.23
CA THR A 1097 -14.15 34.26 -6.56
C THR A 1097 -12.83 34.65 -7.23
N GLY A 1098 -12.89 35.20 -8.45
CA GLY A 1098 -11.72 35.46 -9.28
C GLY A 1098 -10.99 34.18 -9.76
N LEU A 1099 -11.57 33.00 -9.51
CA LEU A 1099 -11.03 31.73 -9.99
C LEU A 1099 -11.30 31.60 -11.49
N THR A 1100 -10.35 31.04 -12.23
CA THR A 1100 -10.54 30.85 -13.68
C THR A 1100 -11.62 29.80 -13.94
N ARG A 1101 -12.30 29.89 -15.10
CA ARG A 1101 -13.25 28.86 -15.56
C ARG A 1101 -12.64 27.46 -15.47
N ARG A 1102 -11.36 27.32 -15.84
CA ARG A 1102 -10.60 26.07 -15.78
C ARG A 1102 -10.43 25.57 -14.34
N HIS A 1103 -10.20 26.46 -13.39
CA HIS A 1103 -10.00 26.11 -11.98
C HIS A 1103 -11.31 25.63 -11.32
N ILE A 1104 -12.44 26.31 -11.56
CA ILE A 1104 -13.75 25.89 -11.03
C ILE A 1104 -14.21 24.56 -11.63
N ARG A 1105 -13.90 24.37 -12.91
CA ARG A 1105 -14.11 23.13 -13.65
C ARG A 1105 -13.31 21.95 -13.08
N LYS A 1106 -12.05 22.18 -12.74
CA LYS A 1106 -11.21 21.22 -12.00
C LYS A 1106 -11.84 20.80 -10.67
N LEU A 1107 -12.29 21.78 -9.88
CA LEU A 1107 -12.93 21.52 -8.59
C LEU A 1107 -14.26 20.73 -8.70
N ARG A 1108 -15.11 21.04 -9.69
CA ARG A 1108 -16.33 20.25 -9.97
C ARG A 1108 -16.04 18.83 -10.42
N ALA A 1109 -14.94 18.67 -11.13
CA ALA A 1109 -14.44 17.38 -11.55
C ALA A 1109 -13.75 16.64 -10.39
N GLY A 1110 -13.82 17.12 -9.14
CA GLY A 1110 -13.31 16.46 -7.94
C GLY A 1110 -11.87 16.79 -7.58
N ASP A 1111 -11.21 17.74 -8.26
CA ASP A 1111 -9.90 18.24 -7.81
C ASP A 1111 -10.06 18.94 -6.46
N LEU A 1112 -9.11 18.70 -5.57
CA LEU A 1112 -9.11 19.30 -4.24
C LEU A 1112 -8.73 20.78 -4.32
N PRO A 1113 -9.51 21.70 -3.72
CA PRO A 1113 -9.15 23.11 -3.67
C PRO A 1113 -7.91 23.32 -2.79
N THR A 1114 -6.99 24.19 -3.25
CA THR A 1114 -5.95 24.74 -2.38
C THR A 1114 -6.57 25.48 -1.19
N SER A 1115 -5.83 25.66 -0.09
CA SER A 1115 -6.32 26.39 1.10
C SER A 1115 -6.87 27.77 0.74
N GLU A 1116 -6.18 28.51 -0.13
CA GLU A 1116 -6.61 29.81 -0.66
C GLU A 1116 -7.90 29.73 -1.50
N THR A 1117 -8.00 28.73 -2.37
CA THR A 1117 -9.19 28.49 -3.21
C THR A 1117 -10.40 28.13 -2.36
N ARG A 1118 -10.20 27.32 -1.32
CA ARG A 1118 -11.23 26.96 -0.34
C ARG A 1118 -11.74 28.19 0.41
N LYS A 1119 -10.85 29.05 0.91
CA LYS A 1119 -11.24 30.31 1.59
C LYS A 1119 -12.13 31.17 0.68
N ARG A 1120 -11.80 31.29 -0.61
CA ARG A 1120 -12.61 32.05 -1.59
C ARG A 1120 -13.99 31.44 -1.82
N LEU A 1121 -14.06 30.11 -1.90
CA LEU A 1121 -15.32 29.37 -2.10
C LEU A 1121 -16.21 29.40 -0.85
N VAL A 1122 -15.66 29.20 0.34
CA VAL A 1122 -16.41 29.30 1.60
C VAL A 1122 -16.95 30.72 1.80
N ARG A 1123 -16.18 31.76 1.49
CA ARG A 1123 -16.67 33.16 1.50
C ARG A 1123 -17.82 33.41 0.53
N LEU A 1124 -17.85 32.72 -0.62
CA LEU A 1124 -18.94 32.83 -1.59
C LEU A 1124 -20.28 32.34 -1.00
N VAL A 1125 -20.24 31.26 -0.22
CA VAL A 1125 -21.44 30.63 0.37
C VAL A 1125 -21.82 31.29 1.69
N ALA A 1126 -20.84 31.77 2.46
CA ALA A 1126 -21.08 32.53 3.68
C ALA A 1126 -21.66 33.95 3.42
N GLY A 1127 -21.69 34.41 2.16
CA GLY A 1127 -22.11 35.75 1.78
C GLY A 1127 -23.61 35.89 1.49
N ASN A 1128 -24.39 36.25 2.51
CA ASN A 1128 -25.39 37.31 2.37
C ASN A 1128 -24.63 38.64 2.45
N GLY A 1129 -24.30 39.22 1.30
CA GLY A 1129 -23.57 40.50 1.16
C GLY A 1129 -22.49 40.43 0.09
#